data_AF-A0A6B3SW28-F1
#
_entry.id   AF-A0A6B3SW28-F1
#
_cell.length_a   1.000
_cell.length_b   1.000
_cell.length_c   1.000
_cell.angle_alpha   90.00
_cell.angle_beta   90.00
_cell.angle_gamma   90.00
#
_symmetry.space_group_name_H-M   'P 1'
#
loop_
_entity.id
_entity.type
_entity.pdbx_description
1 polymer ?
#
loop_
_entity_poly.entity_id
_entity_poly.type
_entity_poly.pdbx_seq_one_letter_code
_entity_poly.pdbx_strand_id
1 'polypeptide(L)'
;MPTRLLRLSLRFALPLMLILALSAWLAVPLMDRVTLRWFVRDLDIRSQLLANTLEPPLQEYVPQRMKKKIGQLFDRAVQDERLYALAFCDQAGNTFVKTRTYPDGLGCDAARTDTGEPQSLVRLPRGAVHVAHKPVTLDGQTLGKLVLVHDMSFIERRSADATKYIVAVFALLGVAISLLSVFMAHASWRGWTNTMRGFLRRDFASGDAGAAPPEFLPLMGDLRSMIRDLQAERTTASGNAQGWNPERLRQLLHSELAGDEVIVVSNREPYIHEKNGNRIEVKRPASGLVTAVEAVMRACSGTWVAHGSGSADRMVVDRCDRVAVPPANPSYTLRRVWLSSEEEQGYYYGFANEGLWPLCHIAHVRPVFRSEDWNQYVAVNQRFADAVVKEARTDDPVVLVQDYHFALLPRMVRQALPRATIITFWHIPWPNPESFGICPWREQILEGMLGSTILGFHTPFHRRNFIETVDRYLETRIEAEASTISYDGKLTLVEAYPISIAWPESTTASTAEESRAIVCSDLGLPEDHLIGIGVDRLDYTKGIVERFQAVERMLERHPDMVGRFSFVQIAAPSRSSLEEYQQFAARVRKLAARINARCANGAYQPIVLKAEHHDHDRLLHYYRASQVCMVTSLHDGMNLVAKEYIAAREDEQGVLVLSQFTGAARELHEALIVNPYHIEQGADALHRALTMPRDEQRERMRSLRALVREFNVYRWAGRMLLDAARLRQRERIATRIHAHSRAPLRRVS
;
A
#
# COMPACT_ATOMS: atom_id res chain seq x y z
N MET A 1 50.75 1.32 -28.48
CA MET A 1 49.52 1.35 -27.66
C MET A 1 48.22 1.79 -28.36
N PRO A 2 48.16 2.51 -29.51
CA PRO A 2 46.87 2.97 -30.06
C PRO A 2 46.05 1.86 -30.76
N THR A 3 46.68 0.74 -31.14
CA THR A 3 46.02 -0.35 -31.88
C THR A 3 45.18 -1.30 -31.02
N ARG A 4 45.38 -1.34 -29.69
CA ARG A 4 44.58 -2.17 -28.77
C ARG A 4 43.25 -1.51 -28.37
N LEU A 5 43.24 -0.18 -28.22
CA LEU A 5 42.02 0.58 -27.90
C LEU A 5 41.03 0.59 -29.07
N LEU A 6 41.52 0.72 -30.31
CA LEU A 6 40.67 0.66 -31.50
C LEU A 6 39.99 -0.72 -31.66
N ARG A 7 40.71 -1.81 -31.37
CA ARG A 7 40.16 -3.17 -31.45
C ARG A 7 39.10 -3.46 -30.38
N LEU A 8 39.18 -2.81 -29.22
CA LEU A 8 38.21 -2.98 -28.13
C LEU A 8 36.93 -2.20 -28.39
N SER A 9 37.01 -0.97 -28.90
CA SER A 9 35.81 -0.18 -29.25
C SER A 9 35.05 -0.79 -30.44
N LEU A 10 35.77 -1.32 -31.44
CA LEU A 10 35.17 -2.02 -32.58
C LEU A 10 34.41 -3.29 -32.18
N ARG A 11 34.78 -3.97 -31.08
CA ARG A 11 34.08 -5.18 -30.61
C ARG A 11 32.68 -4.91 -30.06
N PHE A 12 32.39 -3.70 -29.59
CA PHE A 12 31.08 -3.35 -29.03
C PHE A 12 30.26 -2.48 -29.97
N ALA A 13 30.90 -1.63 -30.78
CA ALA A 13 30.21 -0.78 -31.74
C ALA A 13 29.60 -1.56 -32.92
N LEU A 14 30.30 -2.59 -33.44
CA LEU A 14 29.83 -3.39 -34.57
C LEU A 14 28.55 -4.19 -34.27
N PRO A 15 28.47 -4.97 -33.16
CA PRO A 15 27.26 -5.69 -32.79
C PRO A 15 26.08 -4.76 -32.52
N LEU A 16 26.34 -3.62 -31.89
CA LEU A 16 25.32 -2.61 -31.60
C LEU A 16 24.76 -1.99 -32.90
N MET A 17 25.63 -1.63 -33.84
CA MET A 17 25.21 -1.13 -35.15
C MET A 17 24.40 -2.17 -35.93
N LEU A 18 24.78 -3.46 -35.83
CA LEU A 18 24.02 -4.57 -36.41
C LEU A 18 22.62 -4.71 -35.78
N ILE A 19 22.52 -4.63 -34.44
CA ILE A 19 21.24 -4.71 -33.72
C ILE A 19 20.34 -3.52 -34.08
N LEU A 20 20.89 -2.30 -34.14
CA LEU A 20 20.13 -1.11 -34.51
C LEU A 20 19.67 -1.16 -35.97
N ALA A 21 20.53 -1.64 -36.88
CA ALA A 21 20.15 -1.84 -38.28
C ALA A 21 19.06 -2.91 -38.43
N LEU A 22 19.16 -4.02 -37.70
CA LEU A 22 18.13 -5.08 -37.67
C LEU A 22 16.82 -4.56 -37.10
N SER A 23 16.87 -3.77 -36.02
CA SER A 23 15.69 -3.18 -35.39
C SER A 23 15.00 -2.18 -36.32
N ALA A 24 15.76 -1.33 -37.02
CA ALA A 24 15.23 -0.43 -38.03
C ALA A 24 14.61 -1.19 -39.20
N TRP A 25 15.28 -2.26 -39.68
CA TRP A 25 14.78 -3.12 -40.75
C TRP A 25 13.45 -3.81 -40.38
N LEU A 26 13.25 -4.15 -39.11
CA LEU A 26 11.99 -4.74 -38.62
C LEU A 26 10.89 -3.69 -38.40
N ALA A 27 11.25 -2.51 -37.90
CA ALA A 27 10.32 -1.46 -37.53
C ALA A 27 9.69 -0.73 -38.73
N VAL A 28 10.48 -0.47 -39.77
CA VAL A 28 10.03 0.23 -41.00
C VAL A 28 8.84 -0.46 -41.68
N PRO A 29 8.89 -1.76 -42.05
CA PRO A 29 7.77 -2.41 -42.74
C PRO A 29 6.54 -2.58 -41.85
N LEU A 30 6.71 -2.66 -40.53
CA LEU A 30 5.59 -2.70 -39.59
C LEU A 30 4.88 -1.35 -39.54
N MET A 31 5.64 -0.26 -39.47
CA MET A 31 5.09 1.09 -39.42
C MET A 31 4.38 1.45 -40.73
N ASP A 32 4.95 1.14 -41.89
CA ASP A 32 4.30 1.39 -43.19
C ASP A 32 2.94 0.68 -43.27
N ARG A 33 2.84 -0.57 -42.79
CA ARG A 33 1.58 -1.33 -42.76
C ARG A 33 0.55 -0.73 -41.81
N VAL A 34 0.98 -0.29 -40.63
CA VAL A 34 0.08 0.32 -39.63
C VAL A 34 -0.42 1.68 -40.10
N THR A 35 0.49 2.50 -40.62
CA THR A 35 0.20 3.85 -41.10
C THR A 35 -0.77 3.81 -42.28
N LEU A 36 -0.53 2.95 -43.27
CA LEU A 36 -1.43 2.78 -44.41
C LEU A 36 -2.84 2.33 -43.99
N ARG A 37 -2.96 1.35 -43.07
CA ARG A 37 -4.27 0.90 -42.56
C ARG A 37 -5.02 2.00 -41.83
N TRP A 38 -4.30 2.80 -41.03
CA TRP A 38 -4.90 3.91 -40.29
C TRP A 38 -5.48 4.96 -41.24
N PHE A 39 -4.73 5.34 -42.29
CA PHE A 39 -5.20 6.30 -43.28
C PHE A 39 -6.36 5.80 -44.14
N VAL A 40 -6.35 4.52 -44.54
CA VAL A 40 -7.49 3.91 -45.26
C VAL A 40 -8.76 3.98 -44.41
N ARG A 41 -8.65 3.63 -43.12
CA ARG A 41 -9.80 3.70 -42.19
C ARG A 41 -10.29 5.14 -41.97
N ASP A 42 -9.40 6.13 -41.90
CA ASP A 42 -9.78 7.55 -41.81
C ASP A 42 -10.52 8.00 -43.08
N LEU A 43 -10.05 7.60 -44.26
CA LEU A 43 -10.69 7.90 -45.54
C LEU A 43 -12.06 7.22 -45.69
N ASP A 44 -12.23 6.01 -45.19
CA ASP A 44 -13.54 5.32 -45.16
C ASP A 44 -14.56 6.10 -44.32
N ILE A 45 -14.17 6.54 -43.12
CA ILE A 45 -15.05 7.32 -42.23
C ILE A 45 -15.46 8.64 -42.89
N ARG A 46 -14.52 9.34 -43.53
CA ARG A 46 -14.82 10.60 -44.24
C ARG A 46 -15.70 10.38 -45.46
N SER A 47 -15.42 9.33 -46.23
CA SER A 47 -16.23 8.95 -47.40
C SER A 47 -17.69 8.67 -46.98
N GLN A 48 -17.87 8.03 -45.82
CA GLN A 48 -19.18 7.74 -45.26
C GLN A 48 -19.94 9.02 -44.86
N LEU A 49 -19.27 10.00 -44.27
CA LEU A 49 -19.84 11.30 -43.91
C LEU A 49 -20.24 12.12 -45.15
N LEU A 50 -19.36 12.17 -46.16
CA LEU A 50 -19.65 12.84 -47.43
C LEU A 50 -20.81 12.18 -48.17
N ALA A 51 -20.85 10.84 -48.21
CA ALA A 51 -21.94 10.10 -48.82
C ALA A 51 -23.28 10.38 -48.12
N ASN A 52 -23.32 10.38 -46.79
CA ASN A 52 -24.53 10.72 -46.03
C ASN A 52 -25.00 12.17 -46.26
N THR A 53 -24.07 13.09 -46.54
CA THR A 53 -24.40 14.49 -46.82
C THR A 53 -24.95 14.68 -48.25
N LEU A 54 -24.44 13.89 -49.20
CA LEU A 54 -24.87 13.92 -50.60
C LEU A 54 -26.12 13.08 -50.86
N GLU A 55 -26.46 12.13 -49.99
CA GLU A 55 -27.60 11.22 -50.15
C GLU A 55 -28.97 11.92 -50.22
N PRO A 56 -29.35 12.87 -49.33
CA PRO A 56 -30.66 13.51 -49.38
C PRO A 56 -30.92 14.31 -50.68
N PRO A 57 -29.97 15.14 -51.19
CA PRO A 57 -30.13 15.77 -52.50
C PRO A 57 -30.20 14.78 -53.66
N LEU A 58 -29.47 13.66 -53.57
CA LEU A 58 -29.49 12.62 -54.61
C LEU A 58 -30.83 11.87 -54.63
N GLN A 59 -31.44 11.61 -53.48
CA GLN A 59 -32.78 11.03 -53.39
C GLN A 59 -33.84 11.89 -54.10
N GLU A 60 -33.68 13.22 -54.10
CA GLU A 60 -34.57 14.13 -54.82
C GLU A 60 -34.26 14.20 -56.33
N TYR A 61 -32.98 14.30 -56.69
CA TYR A 61 -32.56 14.60 -58.07
C TYR A 61 -32.45 13.38 -58.98
N VAL A 62 -32.19 12.19 -58.43
CA VAL A 62 -32.02 10.94 -59.20
C VAL A 62 -33.34 10.45 -59.81
N PRO A 63 -34.49 10.35 -59.08
CA PRO A 63 -35.76 9.91 -59.66
C PRO A 63 -36.25 10.84 -60.77
N GLN A 64 -36.00 12.15 -60.64
CA GLN A 64 -36.37 13.18 -61.61
C GLN A 64 -35.36 13.31 -62.76
N ARG A 65 -34.32 12.46 -62.80
CA ARG A 65 -33.24 12.44 -63.80
C ARG A 65 -32.57 13.81 -64.05
N MET A 66 -32.44 14.64 -63.01
CA MET A 66 -31.86 15.99 -63.08
C MET A 66 -30.32 15.98 -63.16
N LYS A 67 -29.76 15.41 -64.24
CA LYS A 67 -28.30 15.22 -64.42
C LYS A 67 -27.47 16.50 -64.23
N LYS A 68 -27.97 17.65 -64.68
CA LYS A 68 -27.27 18.94 -64.57
C LYS A 68 -27.13 19.42 -63.12
N LYS A 69 -28.15 19.20 -62.27
CA LYS A 69 -28.10 19.56 -60.84
C LYS A 69 -27.18 18.60 -60.07
N ILE A 70 -27.22 17.30 -60.38
CA ILE A 70 -26.32 16.30 -59.79
C ILE A 70 -24.85 16.62 -60.13
N GLY A 71 -24.58 16.97 -61.40
CA GLY A 71 -23.23 17.40 -61.81
C GLY A 71 -22.74 18.63 -61.06
N GLN A 72 -23.58 19.66 -60.89
CA GLN A 72 -23.24 20.85 -60.10
C GLN A 72 -22.99 20.55 -58.62
N LEU A 73 -23.75 19.63 -58.04
CA LEU A 73 -23.56 19.17 -56.67
C LEU A 73 -22.21 18.47 -56.51
N PHE A 74 -21.85 17.59 -57.45
CA PHE A 74 -20.57 16.88 -57.41
C PHE A 74 -19.38 17.81 -57.67
N ASP A 75 -19.50 18.75 -58.61
CA ASP A 75 -18.45 19.73 -58.89
C ASP A 75 -18.19 20.64 -57.68
N ARG A 76 -19.21 20.94 -56.86
CA ARG A 76 -19.02 21.65 -55.58
C ARG A 76 -18.36 20.77 -54.52
N ALA A 77 -18.76 19.49 -54.42
CA ALA A 77 -18.19 18.56 -53.46
C ALA A 77 -16.70 18.25 -53.73
N VAL A 78 -16.28 18.26 -54.99
CA VAL A 78 -14.88 18.05 -55.41
C VAL A 78 -14.00 19.30 -55.25
N GLN A 79 -14.54 20.44 -54.75
CA GLN A 79 -13.72 21.60 -54.38
C GLN A 79 -12.94 21.38 -53.07
N ASP A 80 -13.25 20.34 -52.30
CA ASP A 80 -12.46 19.92 -51.14
C ASP A 80 -11.12 19.32 -51.60
N GLU A 81 -10.00 19.79 -51.03
CA GLU A 81 -8.62 19.46 -51.44
C GLU A 81 -8.28 17.95 -51.42
N ARG A 82 -9.12 17.10 -50.82
CA ARG A 82 -8.84 15.67 -50.62
C ARG A 82 -9.74 14.72 -51.43
N LEU A 83 -10.84 15.21 -52.01
CA LEU A 83 -11.75 14.41 -52.81
C LEU A 83 -11.39 14.59 -54.29
N TYR A 84 -10.90 13.53 -54.93
CA TYR A 84 -10.39 13.58 -56.29
C TYR A 84 -11.51 13.55 -57.34
N ALA A 85 -12.50 12.67 -57.15
CA ALA A 85 -13.63 12.54 -58.08
C ALA A 85 -14.86 11.88 -57.44
N LEU A 86 -16.02 12.07 -58.09
CA LEU A 86 -17.29 11.46 -57.72
C LEU A 86 -17.99 10.89 -58.96
N ALA A 87 -18.68 9.77 -58.79
CA ALA A 87 -19.63 9.27 -59.77
C ALA A 87 -20.86 8.67 -59.10
N PHE A 88 -22.00 8.78 -59.77
CA PHE A 88 -23.21 8.04 -59.43
C PHE A 88 -23.48 7.00 -60.50
N CYS A 89 -23.64 5.77 -60.06
CA CYS A 89 -23.90 4.60 -60.88
C CYS A 89 -25.34 4.15 -60.69
N ASP A 90 -26.03 3.85 -61.79
CA ASP A 90 -27.37 3.28 -61.73
C ASP A 90 -27.36 1.81 -61.28
N GLN A 91 -28.55 1.22 -61.09
CA GLN A 91 -28.70 -0.18 -60.70
C GLN A 91 -28.10 -1.16 -61.73
N ALA A 92 -27.98 -0.76 -63.00
CA ALA A 92 -27.41 -1.57 -64.07
C ALA A 92 -25.87 -1.48 -64.12
N GLY A 93 -25.25 -0.74 -63.21
CA GLY A 93 -23.80 -0.56 -63.14
C GLY A 93 -23.25 0.44 -64.17
N ASN A 94 -24.11 1.26 -64.80
CA ASN A 94 -23.68 2.29 -65.73
C ASN A 94 -23.48 3.62 -65.01
N THR A 95 -22.45 4.38 -65.40
CA THR A 95 -22.20 5.73 -64.87
C THR A 95 -23.31 6.68 -65.32
N PHE A 96 -24.18 7.09 -64.41
CA PHE A 96 -25.30 8.00 -64.70
C PHE A 96 -24.84 9.45 -64.79
N VAL A 97 -24.01 9.90 -63.83
CA VAL A 97 -23.34 11.22 -63.78
C VAL A 97 -21.95 11.03 -63.13
N LYS A 98 -20.91 11.65 -63.69
CA LYS A 98 -19.54 11.63 -63.15
C LYS A 98 -18.93 13.03 -63.19
N THR A 99 -17.99 13.31 -62.28
CA THR A 99 -17.18 14.54 -62.32
C THR A 99 -16.15 14.46 -63.44
N ARG A 100 -15.65 15.63 -63.87
CA ARG A 100 -14.66 15.71 -64.97
C ARG A 100 -13.35 14.99 -64.67
N THR A 101 -13.00 14.87 -63.39
CA THR A 101 -11.78 14.24 -62.89
C THR A 101 -11.92 12.73 -62.65
N TYR A 102 -13.11 12.15 -62.88
CA TYR A 102 -13.35 10.72 -62.64
C TYR A 102 -12.54 9.85 -63.61
N PRO A 103 -11.69 8.92 -63.11
CA PRO A 103 -10.86 8.09 -63.98
C PRO A 103 -11.69 7.15 -64.85
N ASP A 104 -11.51 7.20 -66.16
CA ASP A 104 -12.28 6.37 -67.11
C ASP A 104 -12.04 4.86 -66.93
N GLY A 105 -10.88 4.46 -66.39
CA GLY A 105 -10.54 3.07 -66.11
C GLY A 105 -11.11 2.48 -64.81
N LEU A 106 -11.79 3.27 -63.97
CA LEU A 106 -12.33 2.80 -62.69
C LEU A 106 -13.72 2.14 -62.82
N GLY A 107 -14.49 2.52 -63.85
CA GLY A 107 -15.87 2.03 -64.04
C GLY A 107 -16.78 2.30 -62.84
N CYS A 108 -17.91 1.59 -62.76
CA CYS A 108 -18.80 1.56 -61.59
C CYS A 108 -18.56 0.36 -60.65
N ASP A 109 -17.89 -0.66 -61.17
CA ASP A 109 -17.48 -1.86 -60.45
C ASP A 109 -15.94 -1.88 -60.38
N ALA A 110 -15.38 -1.10 -59.44
CA ALA A 110 -13.98 -1.25 -59.09
C ALA A 110 -13.81 -2.54 -58.26
N ALA A 111 -12.75 -3.29 -58.55
CA ALA A 111 -12.54 -4.70 -58.24
C ALA A 111 -12.93 -5.13 -56.80
N ARG A 112 -13.66 -6.26 -56.71
CA ARG A 112 -13.82 -7.01 -55.46
C ARG A 112 -12.56 -7.87 -55.22
N THR A 113 -12.15 -7.99 -53.97
CA THR A 113 -11.13 -8.98 -53.57
C THR A 113 -11.66 -10.41 -53.73
N ASP A 114 -10.78 -11.42 -53.81
CA ASP A 114 -11.14 -12.86 -53.86
C ASP A 114 -12.05 -13.32 -52.71
N THR A 115 -12.14 -12.52 -51.63
CA THR A 115 -12.98 -12.74 -50.45
C THR A 115 -14.33 -12.01 -50.50
N GLY A 116 -14.65 -11.31 -51.60
CA GLY A 116 -15.92 -10.61 -51.81
C GLY A 116 -16.02 -9.22 -51.17
N GLU A 117 -14.98 -8.74 -50.49
CA GLU A 117 -14.92 -7.39 -49.91
C GLU A 117 -14.50 -6.34 -50.95
N PRO A 118 -15.11 -5.14 -50.94
CA PRO A 118 -14.75 -4.07 -51.86
C PRO A 118 -13.30 -3.65 -51.64
N GLN A 119 -12.48 -3.68 -52.70
CA GLN A 119 -11.08 -3.31 -52.63
C GLN A 119 -10.97 -1.80 -52.52
N SER A 120 -10.76 -1.30 -51.30
CA SER A 120 -10.76 0.14 -51.01
C SER A 120 -9.55 0.89 -51.60
N LEU A 121 -8.49 0.17 -52.01
CA LEU A 121 -7.29 0.74 -52.63
C LEU A 121 -7.13 0.25 -54.08
N VAL A 122 -7.16 1.17 -55.04
CA VAL A 122 -7.00 0.87 -56.47
C VAL A 122 -5.76 1.60 -57.00
N ARG A 123 -4.87 0.89 -57.70
CA ARG A 123 -3.70 1.50 -58.36
C ARG A 123 -4.05 1.87 -59.80
N LEU A 124 -4.05 3.17 -60.08
CA LEU A 124 -4.23 3.71 -61.43
C LEU A 124 -2.87 4.14 -62.01
N PRO A 125 -2.73 4.32 -63.34
CA PRO A 125 -1.49 4.75 -63.98
C PRO A 125 -0.94 6.09 -63.47
N ARG A 126 -1.79 6.92 -62.85
CA ARG A 126 -1.43 8.23 -62.29
C ARG A 126 -1.14 8.20 -60.78
N GLY A 127 -1.31 7.07 -60.10
CA GLY A 127 -1.12 6.92 -58.65
C GLY A 127 -2.15 6.00 -58.00
N ALA A 128 -1.94 5.66 -56.72
CA ALA A 128 -2.95 4.95 -55.94
C ALA A 128 -4.11 5.89 -55.58
N VAL A 129 -5.33 5.36 -55.59
CA VAL A 129 -6.53 6.06 -55.14
C VAL A 129 -7.30 5.18 -54.17
N HIS A 130 -7.97 5.84 -53.23
CA HIS A 130 -8.92 5.18 -52.34
C HIS A 130 -10.33 5.32 -52.90
N VAL A 131 -11.04 4.21 -53.02
CA VAL A 131 -12.37 4.15 -53.63
C VAL A 131 -13.37 3.62 -52.62
N ALA A 132 -14.37 4.45 -52.31
CA ALA A 132 -15.46 4.10 -51.40
C ALA A 132 -16.78 4.04 -52.17
N HIS A 133 -17.58 3.02 -51.87
CA HIS A 133 -18.88 2.80 -52.48
C HIS A 133 -19.98 2.90 -51.43
N LYS A 134 -20.97 3.76 -51.67
CA LYS A 134 -22.16 3.85 -50.82
C LYS A 134 -23.44 3.65 -51.64
N PRO A 135 -24.31 2.68 -51.28
CA PRO A 135 -25.63 2.58 -51.90
C PRO A 135 -26.47 3.78 -51.47
N VAL A 136 -27.20 4.37 -52.42
CA VAL A 136 -28.19 5.42 -52.16
C VAL A 136 -29.57 4.77 -52.20
N THR A 137 -30.32 4.87 -51.11
CA THR A 137 -31.64 4.22 -50.98
C THR A 137 -32.73 5.24 -50.80
N LEU A 138 -33.92 4.99 -51.36
CA LEU A 138 -35.14 5.77 -51.11
C LEU A 138 -36.25 4.77 -50.76
N ASP A 139 -36.91 4.97 -49.61
CA ASP A 139 -37.99 4.10 -49.11
C ASP A 139 -37.66 2.60 -49.13
N GLY A 140 -36.40 2.26 -48.82
CA GLY A 140 -35.91 0.88 -48.78
C GLY A 140 -35.50 0.28 -50.14
N GLN A 141 -35.70 1.00 -51.25
CA GLN A 141 -35.22 0.60 -52.58
C GLN A 141 -33.90 1.29 -52.95
N THR A 142 -32.90 0.55 -53.44
CA THR A 142 -31.60 1.09 -53.83
C THR A 142 -31.69 1.81 -55.17
N LEU A 143 -31.60 3.15 -55.20
CA LEU A 143 -31.63 3.93 -56.45
C LEU A 143 -30.36 3.75 -57.31
N GLY A 144 -29.23 3.47 -56.67
CA GLY A 144 -27.92 3.33 -57.32
C GLY A 144 -26.78 3.35 -56.30
N LYS A 145 -25.55 3.49 -56.79
CA LYS A 145 -24.33 3.54 -55.96
C LYS A 145 -23.59 4.86 -56.19
N LEU A 146 -23.25 5.54 -55.10
CA LEU A 146 -22.32 6.66 -55.11
C LEU A 146 -20.89 6.13 -54.95
N VAL A 147 -20.00 6.53 -55.86
CA VAL A 147 -18.58 6.19 -55.87
C VAL A 147 -17.78 7.44 -55.54
N LEU A 148 -17.00 7.38 -54.46
CA LEU A 148 -16.12 8.44 -54.01
C LEU A 148 -14.66 8.03 -54.20
N VAL A 149 -13.89 8.87 -54.89
CA VAL A 149 -12.48 8.63 -55.18
C VAL A 149 -11.63 9.68 -54.48
N HIS A 150 -10.69 9.23 -53.64
CA HIS A 150 -9.76 10.08 -52.93
C HIS A 150 -8.33 9.83 -53.43
N ASP A 151 -7.53 10.89 -53.52
CA ASP A 151 -6.12 10.78 -53.92
C ASP A 151 -5.25 10.29 -52.75
N MET A 152 -4.50 9.20 -52.94
CA MET A 152 -3.56 8.66 -51.95
C MET A 152 -2.14 9.24 -52.09
N SER A 153 -1.85 10.03 -53.12
CA SER A 153 -0.50 10.55 -53.40
C SER A 153 0.10 11.37 -52.24
N PHE A 154 -0.75 12.04 -51.45
CA PHE A 154 -0.33 12.77 -50.26
C PHE A 154 0.07 11.83 -49.11
N ILE A 155 -0.65 10.72 -48.97
CA ILE A 155 -0.44 9.73 -47.90
C ILE A 155 0.81 8.90 -48.20
N GLU A 156 1.04 8.53 -49.46
CA GLU A 156 2.27 7.85 -49.89
C GLU A 156 3.51 8.73 -49.66
N ARG A 157 3.42 10.04 -49.96
CA ARG A 157 4.51 11.01 -49.67
C ARG A 157 4.80 11.13 -48.18
N ARG A 158 3.76 11.24 -47.33
CA ARG A 158 3.92 11.31 -45.88
C ARG A 158 4.47 10.02 -45.26
N SER A 159 4.07 8.85 -45.75
CA SER A 159 4.64 7.57 -45.29
C SER A 159 6.13 7.48 -45.63
N ALA A 160 6.51 7.89 -46.85
CA ALA A 160 7.92 7.92 -47.26
C ALA A 160 8.75 8.87 -46.40
N ASP A 161 8.23 10.04 -46.03
CA ASP A 161 8.92 10.97 -45.15
C ASP A 161 9.01 10.44 -43.71
N ALA A 162 7.95 9.82 -43.18
CA ALA A 162 7.98 9.16 -41.87
C ALA A 162 9.07 8.07 -41.80
N THR A 163 9.20 7.28 -42.86
CA THR A 163 10.25 6.26 -42.97
C THR A 163 11.65 6.88 -43.00
N LYS A 164 11.86 8.01 -43.70
CA LYS A 164 13.14 8.74 -43.67
C LYS A 164 13.47 9.26 -42.26
N TYR A 165 12.49 9.82 -41.55
CA TYR A 165 12.71 10.33 -40.19
C TYR A 165 13.08 9.21 -39.21
N ILE A 166 12.41 8.06 -39.29
CA ILE A 166 12.71 6.90 -38.45
C ILE A 166 14.14 6.42 -38.69
N VAL A 167 14.53 6.26 -39.96
CA VAL A 167 15.91 5.86 -40.32
C VAL A 167 16.92 6.90 -39.81
N ALA A 168 16.63 8.20 -39.95
CA ALA A 168 17.48 9.26 -39.44
C ALA A 168 17.62 9.21 -37.91
N VAL A 169 16.54 8.97 -37.17
CA VAL A 169 16.55 8.84 -35.71
C VAL A 169 17.40 7.64 -35.26
N PHE A 170 17.22 6.47 -35.87
CA PHE A 170 18.03 5.29 -35.55
C PHE A 170 19.52 5.50 -35.87
N ALA A 171 19.84 6.19 -36.96
CA ALA A 171 21.21 6.56 -37.30
C ALA A 171 21.82 7.52 -36.25
N LEU A 172 21.06 8.52 -35.82
CA LEU A 172 21.49 9.50 -34.81
C LEU A 172 21.69 8.84 -33.44
N LEU A 173 20.79 7.92 -33.06
CA LEU A 173 20.91 7.12 -31.84
C LEU A 173 22.18 6.26 -31.88
N GLY A 174 22.46 5.63 -33.02
CA GLY A 174 23.68 4.83 -33.23
C GLY A 174 24.96 5.65 -33.07
N VAL A 175 25.00 6.86 -33.62
CA VAL A 175 26.13 7.80 -33.45
C VAL A 175 26.27 8.24 -31.99
N ALA A 176 25.16 8.62 -31.34
CA ALA A 176 25.18 9.06 -29.94
C ALA A 176 25.68 7.96 -28.99
N ILE A 177 25.17 6.73 -29.14
CA ILE A 177 25.59 5.60 -28.30
C ILE A 177 27.04 5.20 -28.60
N SER A 178 27.50 5.30 -29.85
CA SER A 178 28.90 5.05 -30.21
C SER A 178 29.84 6.08 -29.57
N LEU A 179 29.46 7.37 -29.60
CA LEU A 179 30.21 8.43 -28.92
C LEU A 179 30.22 8.25 -27.41
N LEU A 180 29.09 7.88 -26.80
CA LEU A 180 28.96 7.60 -25.37
C LEU A 180 29.82 6.40 -24.96
N SER A 181 29.86 5.35 -25.78
CA SER A 181 30.67 4.15 -25.54
C SER A 181 32.16 4.45 -25.61
N VAL A 182 32.59 5.25 -26.59
CA VAL A 182 33.98 5.73 -26.69
C VAL A 182 34.33 6.63 -25.51
N PHE A 183 33.41 7.52 -25.10
CA PHE A 183 33.59 8.39 -23.95
C PHE A 183 33.70 7.58 -22.64
N MET A 184 32.84 6.60 -22.40
CA MET A 184 32.92 5.70 -21.23
C MET A 184 34.21 4.88 -21.23
N ALA A 185 34.64 4.37 -22.39
CA ALA A 185 35.91 3.65 -22.50
C ALA A 185 37.09 4.57 -22.14
N HIS A 186 37.08 5.82 -22.61
CA HIS A 186 38.10 6.82 -22.31
C HIS A 186 38.06 7.29 -20.85
N ALA A 187 36.87 7.49 -20.29
CA ALA A 187 36.65 7.91 -18.91
C ALA A 187 37.02 6.80 -17.92
N SER A 188 36.72 5.54 -18.21
CA SER A 188 37.13 4.42 -17.35
C SER A 188 38.64 4.24 -17.33
N TRP A 189 39.34 4.49 -18.46
CA TRP A 189 40.80 4.43 -18.51
C TRP A 189 41.43 5.57 -17.70
N ARG A 190 40.91 6.80 -17.80
CA ARG A 190 41.37 7.94 -16.99
C ARG A 190 41.06 7.77 -15.50
N GLY A 191 39.87 7.26 -15.17
CA GLY A 191 39.44 6.95 -13.81
C GLY A 191 40.36 5.93 -13.16
N TRP A 192 40.56 4.77 -13.81
CA TRP A 192 41.35 3.67 -13.24
C TRP A 192 42.82 4.04 -13.03
N THR A 193 43.44 4.83 -13.93
CA THR A 193 44.83 5.29 -13.73
C THR A 193 45.02 6.26 -12.56
N ASN A 194 43.98 7.03 -12.21
CA ASN A 194 44.01 7.96 -11.08
C ASN A 194 43.69 7.24 -9.75
N THR A 195 42.75 6.29 -9.77
CA THR A 195 42.40 5.50 -8.57
C THR A 195 43.51 4.54 -8.16
N MET A 196 44.23 3.95 -9.13
CA MET A 196 45.29 2.97 -8.85
C MET A 196 46.60 3.62 -8.37
N ARG A 197 46.88 4.88 -8.72
CA ARG A 197 47.94 5.69 -8.07
C ARG A 197 47.54 6.19 -6.68
N GLY A 198 46.24 6.34 -6.41
CA GLY A 198 45.73 6.70 -5.08
C GLY A 198 45.75 5.55 -4.08
N PHE A 199 45.45 4.33 -4.54
CA PHE A 199 45.40 3.13 -3.69
C PHE A 199 46.77 2.62 -3.22
N LEU A 200 47.85 2.92 -3.96
CA LEU A 200 49.22 2.53 -3.58
C LEU A 200 49.93 3.54 -2.65
N ARG A 201 49.25 4.60 -2.20
CA ARG A 201 49.87 5.67 -1.40
C ARG A 201 49.07 6.20 -0.21
N ARG A 202 47.90 5.65 0.13
CA ARG A 202 47.13 6.12 1.28
C ARG A 202 46.76 5.00 2.24
N ASP A 203 47.41 5.07 3.38
CA ASP A 203 47.02 4.46 4.64
C ASP A 203 45.56 4.79 5.00
N PHE A 204 44.89 3.78 5.55
CA PHE A 204 43.55 3.85 6.11
C PHE A 204 43.54 4.66 7.42
N ALA A 205 43.59 5.99 7.34
CA ALA A 205 43.28 6.88 8.46
C ALA A 205 43.08 8.33 7.99
N SER A 206 41.94 8.65 7.38
CA SER A 206 41.34 10.00 7.44
C SER A 206 40.05 10.03 6.63
N GLY A 207 38.97 10.45 7.30
CA GLY A 207 37.71 10.76 6.65
C GLY A 207 37.85 12.05 5.86
N ASP A 208 37.61 11.96 4.56
CA ASP A 208 37.19 13.11 3.77
C ASP A 208 36.31 12.62 2.62
N ALA A 209 35.05 13.07 2.63
CA ALA A 209 34.01 12.60 1.73
C ALA A 209 33.89 13.56 0.53
N GLY A 210 34.39 13.12 -0.63
CA GLY A 210 34.13 13.81 -1.91
C GLY A 210 32.69 13.55 -2.38
N ALA A 211 31.98 14.63 -2.71
CA ALA A 211 30.58 14.66 -3.11
C ALA A 211 30.26 13.81 -4.36
N ALA A 212 29.15 13.05 -4.28
CA ALA A 212 28.61 12.27 -5.39
C ALA A 212 27.71 13.13 -6.31
N PRO A 213 27.52 12.76 -7.60
CA PRO A 213 26.66 13.49 -8.54
C PRO A 213 25.18 13.51 -8.11
N PRO A 214 24.43 14.60 -8.41
CA PRO A 214 23.07 14.83 -7.90
C PRO A 214 22.02 13.80 -8.37
N GLU A 215 22.29 13.10 -9.47
CA GLU A 215 21.38 12.10 -10.07
C GLU A 215 21.26 10.82 -9.22
N PHE A 216 22.22 10.57 -8.33
CA PHE A 216 22.24 9.40 -7.45
C PHE A 216 21.75 9.68 -6.03
N LEU A 217 21.44 10.93 -5.68
CA LEU A 217 20.97 11.31 -4.34
C LEU A 217 19.77 10.48 -3.83
N PRO A 218 18.69 10.24 -4.61
CA PRO A 218 17.57 9.43 -4.12
C PRO A 218 17.95 7.95 -3.92
N LEU A 219 18.75 7.38 -4.84
CA LEU A 219 19.26 6.01 -4.73
C LEU A 219 20.26 5.84 -3.59
N MET A 220 21.01 6.89 -3.23
CA MET A 220 21.94 6.88 -2.10
C MET A 220 21.21 6.92 -0.77
N GLY A 221 20.03 7.54 -0.69
CA GLY A 221 19.16 7.46 0.49
C GLY A 221 18.72 6.03 0.77
N ASP A 222 18.21 5.35 -0.25
CA ASP A 222 17.78 3.94 -0.17
C ASP A 222 18.97 2.98 0.02
N LEU A 223 20.09 3.23 -0.64
CA LEU A 223 21.31 2.43 -0.45
C LEU A 223 21.89 2.62 0.96
N ARG A 224 21.85 3.84 1.52
CA ARG A 224 22.29 4.09 2.91
C ARG A 224 21.30 3.57 3.94
N SER A 225 19.99 3.55 3.67
CA SER A 225 19.02 2.89 4.56
C SER A 225 19.26 1.39 4.55
N MET A 226 19.44 0.80 3.37
CA MET A 226 19.74 -0.62 3.20
C MET A 226 21.11 -1.00 3.79
N ILE A 227 22.14 -0.16 3.66
CA ILE A 227 23.45 -0.35 4.33
C ILE A 227 23.30 -0.19 5.85
N ARG A 228 22.48 0.74 6.35
CA ARG A 228 22.20 0.86 7.79
C ARG A 228 21.45 -0.35 8.33
N ASP A 229 20.47 -0.87 7.60
CA ASP A 229 19.76 -2.10 7.94
C ASP A 229 20.72 -3.31 7.89
N LEU A 230 21.55 -3.44 6.86
CA LEU A 230 22.59 -4.48 6.75
C LEU A 230 23.69 -4.37 7.82
N GLN A 231 24.06 -3.15 8.22
CA GLN A 231 25.01 -2.91 9.30
C GLN A 231 24.37 -3.20 10.66
N ALA A 232 23.10 -2.85 10.86
CA ALA A 232 22.32 -3.26 12.02
C ALA A 232 22.20 -4.80 12.07
N GLU A 233 22.01 -5.47 10.94
CA GLU A 233 22.03 -6.94 10.79
C GLU A 233 23.41 -7.52 11.10
N ARG A 234 24.51 -6.98 10.58
CA ARG A 234 25.87 -7.47 10.87
C ARG A 234 26.30 -7.27 12.33
N THR A 235 25.89 -6.16 12.93
CA THR A 235 26.19 -5.88 14.35
C THR A 235 25.34 -6.78 15.26
N THR A 236 24.12 -7.15 14.84
CA THR A 236 23.26 -8.11 15.59
C THR A 236 23.59 -9.58 15.34
N ALA A 237 24.16 -9.92 14.17
CA ALA A 237 24.59 -11.28 13.82
C ALA A 237 25.90 -11.70 14.51
N SER A 238 26.71 -10.75 14.99
CA SER A 238 27.99 -11.05 15.65
C SER A 238 27.85 -11.45 17.13
N GLY A 239 26.63 -11.47 17.68
CA GLY A 239 26.36 -11.91 19.05
C GLY A 239 25.33 -13.04 19.09
N ASN A 240 25.81 -14.29 19.08
CA ASN A 240 25.13 -15.58 19.27
C ASN A 240 23.86 -15.86 18.43
N ALA A 241 23.77 -17.09 17.92
CA ALA A 241 22.71 -17.63 17.07
C ALA A 241 21.29 -17.70 17.68
N GLN A 242 21.01 -16.96 18.76
CA GLN A 242 19.70 -16.86 19.38
C GLN A 242 18.95 -15.66 18.78
N GLY A 243 17.79 -15.92 18.15
CA GLY A 243 16.88 -14.88 17.66
C GLY A 243 16.40 -13.94 18.77
N TRP A 244 15.69 -12.86 18.42
CA TRP A 244 15.15 -11.91 19.40
C TRP A 244 14.17 -12.60 20.37
N ASN A 245 14.45 -12.53 21.66
CA ASN A 245 13.67 -13.13 22.75
C ASN A 245 13.62 -12.19 23.98
N PRO A 246 12.83 -12.52 25.03
CA PRO A 246 12.74 -11.69 26.24
C PRO A 246 14.10 -11.42 26.90
N GLU A 247 14.97 -12.42 26.98
CA GLU A 247 16.27 -12.33 27.64
C GLU A 247 17.19 -11.35 26.93
N ARG A 248 17.26 -11.41 25.59
CA ARG A 248 18.06 -10.51 24.77
C ARG A 248 17.57 -9.07 24.87
N LEU A 249 16.25 -8.86 24.91
CA LEU A 249 15.67 -7.54 25.12
C LEU A 249 16.02 -6.98 26.51
N ARG A 250 15.95 -7.81 27.55
CA ARG A 250 16.36 -7.44 28.90
C ARG A 250 17.85 -7.10 28.99
N GLN A 251 18.71 -7.90 28.37
CA GLN A 251 20.15 -7.63 28.31
C GLN A 251 20.45 -6.30 27.63
N LEU A 252 19.78 -6.00 26.51
CA LEU A 252 19.92 -4.74 25.79
C LEU A 252 19.60 -3.53 26.68
N LEU A 253 18.51 -3.58 27.44
CA LEU A 253 18.11 -2.51 28.36
C LEU A 253 19.17 -2.28 29.44
N HIS A 254 19.71 -3.35 30.01
CA HIS A 254 20.75 -3.23 31.03
C HIS A 254 22.08 -2.73 30.47
N SER A 255 22.48 -3.15 29.25
CA SER A 255 23.78 -2.80 28.67
C SER A 255 23.80 -1.40 28.04
N GLU A 256 22.80 -1.07 27.22
CA GLU A 256 22.79 0.16 26.41
C GLU A 256 22.13 1.34 27.11
N LEU A 257 21.16 1.04 27.98
CA LEU A 257 20.38 2.03 28.73
C LEU A 257 20.64 1.92 30.24
N ALA A 258 21.74 1.31 30.68
CA ALA A 258 22.18 1.27 32.08
C ALA A 258 21.11 0.82 33.10
N GLY A 259 20.11 0.03 32.68
CA GLY A 259 18.98 -0.35 33.54
C GLY A 259 17.99 0.78 33.82
N ASP A 260 17.87 1.75 32.90
CA ASP A 260 16.94 2.87 32.98
C ASP A 260 15.50 2.39 33.26
N GLU A 261 14.78 3.16 34.07
CA GLU A 261 13.37 2.93 34.35
C GLU A 261 12.53 3.06 33.07
N VAL A 262 11.80 1.99 32.74
CA VAL A 262 10.89 1.96 31.60
C VAL A 262 9.46 2.22 32.08
N ILE A 263 8.85 3.28 31.54
CA ILE A 263 7.46 3.65 31.78
C ILE A 263 6.68 3.54 30.47
N VAL A 264 5.72 2.62 30.39
CA VAL A 264 4.79 2.53 29.26
C VAL A 264 3.53 3.33 29.56
N VAL A 265 3.00 4.04 28.57
CA VAL A 265 1.73 4.76 28.68
C VAL A 265 0.80 4.33 27.55
N SER A 266 -0.36 3.77 27.88
CA SER A 266 -1.40 3.42 26.89
C SER A 266 -2.79 3.64 27.45
N ASN A 267 -3.76 3.95 26.57
CA ASN A 267 -5.12 4.22 27.04
C ASN A 267 -5.73 2.94 27.65
N ARG A 268 -5.56 1.79 26.98
CA ARG A 268 -6.03 0.50 27.49
C ARG A 268 -5.05 -0.11 28.48
N GLU A 269 -5.56 -0.61 29.59
CA GLU A 269 -4.81 -1.41 30.56
C GLU A 269 -4.72 -2.90 30.14
N PRO A 270 -3.72 -3.66 30.62
CA PRO A 270 -3.57 -5.08 30.30
C PRO A 270 -4.51 -6.02 31.07
N TYR A 271 -5.01 -5.60 32.24
CA TYR A 271 -5.83 -6.42 33.14
C TYR A 271 -6.98 -5.58 33.71
N ILE A 272 -8.21 -5.98 33.43
CA ILE A 272 -9.42 -5.32 33.90
C ILE A 272 -10.04 -6.17 35.02
N HIS A 273 -10.32 -5.57 36.17
CA HIS A 273 -10.98 -6.25 37.29
C HIS A 273 -12.47 -5.90 37.27
N GLU A 274 -13.29 -6.92 37.06
CA GLU A 274 -14.75 -6.79 37.05
C GLU A 274 -15.35 -7.39 38.32
N LYS A 275 -16.35 -6.71 38.87
CA LYS A 275 -17.12 -7.21 40.00
C LYS A 275 -18.22 -8.16 39.49
N ASN A 276 -18.11 -9.44 39.81
CA ASN A 276 -19.15 -10.43 39.57
C ASN A 276 -19.71 -10.92 40.92
N GLY A 277 -20.77 -10.26 41.40
CA GLY A 277 -21.31 -10.47 42.74
C GLY A 277 -20.29 -10.12 43.83
N ASN A 278 -19.87 -11.12 44.61
CA ASN A 278 -18.84 -11.00 45.64
C ASN A 278 -17.42 -11.40 45.17
N ARG A 279 -17.26 -11.81 43.90
CA ARG A 279 -15.97 -12.19 43.34
C ARG A 279 -15.45 -11.11 42.40
N ILE A 280 -14.13 -10.96 42.36
CA ILE A 280 -13.44 -10.11 41.39
C ILE A 280 -12.89 -11.04 40.32
N GLU A 281 -13.34 -10.85 39.08
CA GLU A 281 -12.86 -11.58 37.91
C GLU A 281 -11.89 -10.71 37.12
N VAL A 282 -10.78 -11.30 36.68
CA VAL A 282 -9.79 -10.61 35.85
C VAL A 282 -10.05 -10.94 34.39
N LYS A 283 -10.29 -9.92 33.58
CA LYS A 283 -10.45 -10.02 32.14
C LYS A 283 -9.26 -9.40 31.42
N ARG A 284 -8.84 -10.02 30.31
CA ARG A 284 -7.85 -9.47 29.39
C ARG A 284 -8.59 -8.82 28.21
N PRO A 285 -8.29 -7.57 27.82
CA PRO A 285 -8.98 -6.95 26.70
C PRO A 285 -8.52 -7.54 25.35
N ALA A 286 -9.43 -7.62 24.38
CA ALA A 286 -9.10 -7.92 22.98
C ALA A 286 -8.35 -6.75 22.33
N SER A 287 -7.05 -6.66 22.56
CA SER A 287 -6.19 -5.64 21.97
C SER A 287 -4.83 -6.21 21.57
N GLY A 288 -4.55 -6.16 20.27
CA GLY A 288 -3.25 -6.55 19.73
C GLY A 288 -2.10 -5.68 20.27
N LEU A 289 -2.35 -4.39 20.51
CA LEU A 289 -1.39 -3.48 21.14
C LEU A 289 -1.04 -3.96 22.55
N VAL A 290 -2.04 -4.26 23.37
CA VAL A 290 -1.83 -4.71 24.76
C VAL A 290 -1.01 -6.00 24.75
N THR A 291 -1.37 -6.97 23.90
CA THR A 291 -0.67 -8.26 23.81
C THR A 291 0.80 -8.09 23.43
N ALA A 292 1.09 -7.23 22.44
CA ALA A 292 2.45 -6.96 22.01
C ALA A 292 3.27 -6.22 23.08
N VAL A 293 2.72 -5.14 23.65
CA VAL A 293 3.41 -4.29 24.63
C VAL A 293 3.59 -5.02 25.97
N GLU A 294 2.67 -5.91 26.34
CA GLU A 294 2.82 -6.72 27.56
C GLU A 294 4.04 -7.64 27.50
N ALA A 295 4.30 -8.29 26.36
CA ALA A 295 5.48 -9.12 26.19
C ALA A 295 6.78 -8.32 26.41
N VAL A 296 6.80 -7.06 25.95
CA VAL A 296 7.90 -6.12 26.19
C VAL A 296 7.97 -5.75 27.68
N MET A 297 6.86 -5.37 28.31
CA MET A 297 6.83 -4.98 29.72
C MET A 297 7.28 -6.10 30.68
N ARG A 298 6.88 -7.34 30.43
CA ARG A 298 7.34 -8.51 31.20
C ARG A 298 8.85 -8.74 31.06
N ALA A 299 9.44 -8.38 29.92
CA ALA A 299 10.89 -8.44 29.73
C ALA A 299 11.62 -7.33 30.52
N CYS A 300 11.06 -6.10 30.51
CA CYS A 300 11.69 -4.89 31.05
C CYS A 300 11.51 -4.68 32.57
N SER A 301 10.45 -5.21 33.19
CA SER A 301 10.10 -5.00 34.62
C SER A 301 9.93 -3.52 35.01
N GLY A 302 9.02 -2.80 34.33
CA GLY A 302 8.77 -1.36 34.53
C GLY A 302 7.40 -0.99 35.12
N THR A 303 6.99 0.26 34.91
CA THR A 303 5.64 0.76 35.26
C THR A 303 4.82 0.96 34.00
N TRP A 304 3.60 0.43 33.98
CA TRP A 304 2.62 0.67 32.91
C TRP A 304 1.55 1.62 33.43
N VAL A 305 1.45 2.82 32.89
CA VAL A 305 0.39 3.81 33.16
C VAL A 305 -0.76 3.62 32.18
N ALA A 306 -1.98 3.34 32.66
CA ALA A 306 -3.16 3.14 31.81
C ALA A 306 -4.48 3.57 32.46
N HIS A 307 -5.55 3.76 31.69
CA HIS A 307 -6.88 4.06 32.23
C HIS A 307 -7.44 2.81 32.93
N GLY A 308 -7.87 2.95 34.19
CA GLY A 308 -8.57 1.90 34.93
C GLY A 308 -10.06 1.91 34.63
N SER A 309 -10.55 0.90 33.90
CA SER A 309 -11.90 0.86 33.32
C SER A 309 -12.85 -0.15 33.97
N GLY A 310 -12.31 -1.08 34.75
CA GLY A 310 -13.07 -2.15 35.40
C GLY A 310 -13.85 -1.68 36.62
N SER A 311 -15.02 -2.29 36.83
CA SER A 311 -15.90 -1.96 37.96
C SER A 311 -15.29 -2.25 39.35
N ALA A 312 -14.28 -3.12 39.43
CA ALA A 312 -13.56 -3.45 40.66
C ALA A 312 -12.13 -2.91 40.69
N ASP A 313 -11.68 -2.17 39.68
CA ASP A 313 -10.27 -1.74 39.57
C ASP A 313 -9.82 -0.85 40.73
N ARG A 314 -10.71 -0.01 41.25
CA ARG A 314 -10.44 0.84 42.42
C ARG A 314 -10.28 0.05 43.72
N MET A 315 -10.80 -1.18 43.77
CA MET A 315 -10.77 -2.02 44.97
C MET A 315 -9.46 -2.79 45.13
N VAL A 316 -8.69 -2.94 44.05
CA VAL A 316 -7.50 -3.80 44.00
C VAL A 316 -6.18 -3.02 43.93
N VAL A 317 -6.24 -1.70 43.90
CA VAL A 317 -5.05 -0.83 43.86
C VAL A 317 -4.60 -0.41 45.25
N ASP A 318 -3.32 -0.06 45.37
CA ASP A 318 -2.77 0.59 46.56
C ASP A 318 -3.16 2.08 46.65
N ARG A 319 -2.67 2.76 47.70
CA ARG A 319 -2.90 4.21 47.94
C ARG A 319 -2.35 5.13 46.84
N CYS A 320 -1.48 4.61 45.97
CA CYS A 320 -0.89 5.31 44.84
C CYS A 320 -1.55 4.88 43.51
N ASP A 321 -2.69 4.20 43.57
CA ASP A 321 -3.43 3.59 42.46
C ASP A 321 -2.61 2.57 41.64
N ARG A 322 -1.70 1.84 42.30
CA ARG A 322 -0.85 0.82 41.67
C ARG A 322 -1.35 -0.59 41.98
N VAL A 323 -1.15 -1.52 41.05
CA VAL A 323 -1.40 -2.95 41.22
C VAL A 323 -0.29 -3.76 40.54
N ALA A 324 0.18 -4.81 41.20
CA ALA A 324 1.20 -5.68 40.64
C ALA A 324 0.57 -6.69 39.66
N VAL A 325 1.14 -6.83 38.46
CA VAL A 325 0.59 -7.64 37.38
C VAL A 325 1.68 -8.43 36.64
N PRO A 326 1.37 -9.55 35.98
CA PRO A 326 0.09 -10.29 35.96
C PRO A 326 -0.34 -10.81 37.35
N PRO A 327 -1.65 -10.94 37.64
CA PRO A 327 -2.13 -11.35 38.97
C PRO A 327 -1.59 -12.68 39.49
N ALA A 328 -1.35 -13.65 38.60
CA ALA A 328 -0.85 -14.98 38.96
C ALA A 328 0.67 -15.00 39.24
N ASN A 329 1.44 -14.15 38.56
CA ASN A 329 2.90 -14.07 38.71
C ASN A 329 3.35 -12.63 38.43
N PRO A 330 3.31 -11.75 39.44
CA PRO A 330 3.60 -10.33 39.24
C PRO A 330 5.03 -10.09 38.75
N SER A 331 5.16 -9.40 37.62
CA SER A 331 6.46 -9.08 36.98
C SER A 331 6.64 -7.60 36.68
N TYR A 332 5.58 -6.80 36.71
CA TYR A 332 5.64 -5.35 36.53
C TYR A 332 4.50 -4.65 37.28
N THR A 333 4.56 -3.32 37.37
CA THR A 333 3.55 -2.51 38.07
C THR A 333 2.60 -1.87 37.07
N LEU A 334 1.29 -1.95 37.30
CA LEU A 334 0.26 -1.20 36.58
C LEU A 334 -0.20 -0.02 37.45
N ARG A 335 -0.02 1.21 36.96
CA ARG A 335 -0.53 2.46 37.54
C ARG A 335 -1.80 2.86 36.80
N ARG A 336 -2.93 2.88 37.51
CA ARG A 336 -4.22 3.26 36.93
C ARG A 336 -4.47 4.75 37.00
N VAL A 337 -4.83 5.38 35.90
CA VAL A 337 -5.35 6.74 35.85
C VAL A 337 -6.86 6.66 35.81
N TRP A 338 -7.51 7.54 36.57
CA TRP A 338 -8.96 7.59 36.68
C TRP A 338 -9.52 8.72 35.82
N LEU A 339 -10.54 8.41 35.03
CA LEU A 339 -11.30 9.38 34.24
C LEU A 339 -12.71 9.52 34.80
N SER A 340 -13.25 10.73 34.74
CA SER A 340 -14.68 10.96 34.92
C SER A 340 -15.45 10.47 33.69
N SER A 341 -16.76 10.25 33.81
CA SER A 341 -17.59 9.87 32.66
C SER A 341 -17.62 10.97 31.58
N GLU A 342 -17.50 12.25 31.97
CA GLU A 342 -17.42 13.36 31.02
C GLU A 342 -16.09 13.35 30.25
N GLU A 343 -14.99 13.10 30.95
CA GLU A 343 -13.67 12.96 30.33
C GLU A 343 -13.64 11.76 29.39
N GLU A 344 -14.14 10.60 29.82
CA GLU A 344 -14.20 9.42 28.97
C GLU A 344 -15.06 9.66 27.72
N GLN A 345 -16.19 10.35 27.88
CA GLN A 345 -17.05 10.72 26.75
C GLN A 345 -16.34 11.67 25.77
N GLY A 346 -15.76 12.76 26.25
CA GLY A 346 -15.13 13.77 25.38
C GLY A 346 -13.80 13.34 24.78
N TYR A 347 -12.90 12.76 25.59
CA TYR A 347 -11.57 12.33 25.13
C TYR A 347 -11.63 11.01 24.35
N TYR A 348 -12.21 9.95 24.92
CA TYR A 348 -12.10 8.61 24.35
C TYR A 348 -13.15 8.40 23.26
N TYR A 349 -14.43 8.62 23.56
CA TYR A 349 -15.48 8.43 22.57
C TYR A 349 -15.49 9.53 21.52
N GLY A 350 -15.44 10.80 21.94
CA GLY A 350 -15.41 11.98 21.07
C GLY A 350 -14.11 12.11 20.29
N PHE A 351 -13.12 12.82 20.84
CA PHE A 351 -11.95 13.26 20.08
C PHE A 351 -11.14 12.10 19.49
N ALA A 352 -10.87 11.06 20.28
CA ALA A 352 -10.04 9.95 19.84
C ALA A 352 -10.77 9.04 18.83
N ASN A 353 -12.01 8.63 19.09
CA ASN A 353 -12.69 7.60 18.30
C ASN A 353 -13.71 8.11 17.26
N GLU A 354 -14.36 9.27 17.46
CA GLU A 354 -15.15 9.96 16.42
C GLU A 354 -14.29 10.93 15.60
N GLY A 355 -13.21 11.48 16.17
CA GLY A 355 -12.30 12.40 15.49
C GLY A 355 -11.09 11.73 14.84
N LEU A 356 -10.07 11.38 15.63
CA LEU A 356 -8.78 10.90 15.13
C LEU A 356 -8.84 9.54 14.43
N TRP A 357 -9.64 8.60 14.93
CA TRP A 357 -9.76 7.26 14.35
C TRP A 357 -10.23 7.31 12.88
N PRO A 358 -11.39 7.90 12.53
CA PRO A 358 -11.79 8.06 11.12
C PRO A 358 -10.90 9.01 10.32
N LEU A 359 -10.30 10.04 10.95
CA LEU A 359 -9.33 10.91 10.27
C LEU A 359 -8.14 10.11 9.71
N CYS A 360 -7.62 9.19 10.52
CA CYS A 360 -6.44 8.40 10.18
C CYS A 360 -6.77 7.16 9.34
N HIS A 361 -7.98 6.61 9.50
CA HIS A 361 -8.47 5.50 8.69
C HIS A 361 -9.39 6.00 7.58
N ILE A 362 -8.84 6.14 6.36
CA ILE A 362 -9.58 6.40 5.11
C ILE A 362 -10.55 5.24 4.78
N ALA A 363 -11.60 5.08 5.58
CA ALA A 363 -12.61 4.01 5.52
C ALA A 363 -14.04 4.59 5.40
N HIS A 364 -14.16 5.74 4.72
CA HIS A 364 -15.43 6.40 4.36
C HIS A 364 -16.35 6.82 5.53
N VAL A 365 -15.82 6.89 6.75
CA VAL A 365 -16.50 7.53 7.89
C VAL A 365 -15.92 8.92 8.09
N ARG A 366 -16.77 9.94 8.21
CA ARG A 366 -16.34 11.32 8.36
C ARG A 366 -15.89 11.57 9.81
N PRO A 367 -14.72 12.19 10.04
CA PRO A 367 -14.33 12.58 11.39
C PRO A 367 -15.20 13.71 11.93
N VAL A 368 -15.51 13.65 13.22
CA VAL A 368 -16.26 14.67 13.95
C VAL A 368 -15.36 15.34 14.98
N PHE A 369 -15.34 16.67 14.98
CA PHE A 369 -14.50 17.48 15.86
C PHE A 369 -15.37 18.48 16.62
N ARG A 370 -15.30 18.43 17.94
CA ARG A 370 -16.01 19.32 18.87
C ARG A 370 -14.99 19.96 19.82
N SER A 371 -15.19 21.22 20.16
CA SER A 371 -14.21 21.97 20.99
C SER A 371 -14.17 21.44 22.42
N GLU A 372 -15.31 20.97 22.93
CA GLU A 372 -15.48 20.35 24.23
C GLU A 372 -14.68 19.04 24.30
N ASP A 373 -14.80 18.21 23.27
CA ASP A 373 -14.05 16.94 23.13
C ASP A 373 -12.53 17.20 23.10
N TRP A 374 -12.09 18.25 22.39
CA TRP A 374 -10.69 18.66 22.39
C TRP A 374 -10.19 19.10 23.77
N ASN A 375 -10.97 19.90 24.49
CA ASN A 375 -10.60 20.33 25.84
C ASN A 375 -10.43 19.14 26.78
N GLN A 376 -11.33 18.15 26.70
CA GLN A 376 -11.18 16.89 27.43
C GLN A 376 -9.94 16.12 26.96
N TYR A 377 -9.65 16.10 25.65
CA TYR A 377 -8.46 15.44 25.13
C TYR A 377 -7.15 16.02 25.68
N VAL A 378 -7.06 17.35 25.76
CA VAL A 378 -5.93 18.07 26.39
C VAL A 378 -5.85 17.75 27.89
N ALA A 379 -6.96 17.84 28.62
CA ALA A 379 -7.00 17.60 30.06
C ALA A 379 -6.58 16.17 30.42
N VAL A 380 -7.04 15.18 29.66
CA VAL A 380 -6.67 13.78 29.86
C VAL A 380 -5.20 13.55 29.52
N ASN A 381 -4.68 14.11 28.40
CA ASN A 381 -3.26 14.02 28.08
C ASN A 381 -2.38 14.60 29.20
N GLN A 382 -2.77 15.73 29.79
CA GLN A 382 -2.06 16.33 30.91
C GLN A 382 -2.11 15.43 32.15
N ARG A 383 -3.27 14.85 32.48
CA ARG A 383 -3.38 13.94 33.64
C ARG A 383 -2.48 12.72 33.51
N PHE A 384 -2.39 12.15 32.31
CA PHE A 384 -1.47 11.04 32.04
C PHE A 384 -0.01 11.49 32.10
N ALA A 385 0.32 12.68 31.59
CA ALA A 385 1.67 13.25 31.73
C ALA A 385 2.06 13.43 33.20
N ASP A 386 1.15 13.95 34.04
CA ASP A 386 1.36 14.11 35.48
C ASP A 386 1.59 12.76 36.18
N ALA A 387 0.86 11.71 35.76
CA ALA A 387 1.05 10.37 36.27
C ALA A 387 2.45 9.82 35.92
N VAL A 388 2.90 10.01 34.68
CA VAL A 388 4.27 9.63 34.26
C VAL A 388 5.32 10.35 35.10
N VAL A 389 5.18 11.67 35.29
CA VAL A 389 6.13 12.47 36.08
C VAL A 389 6.18 12.01 37.53
N LYS A 390 5.04 11.64 38.13
CA LYS A 390 4.98 11.10 39.50
C LYS A 390 5.57 9.70 39.64
N GLU A 391 5.53 8.89 38.59
CA GLU A 391 6.11 7.54 38.58
C GLU A 391 7.61 7.54 38.28
N ALA A 392 8.12 8.56 37.58
CA ALA A 392 9.54 8.71 37.28
C ALA A 392 10.38 8.83 38.56
N ARG A 393 11.35 7.92 38.70
CA ARG A 393 12.31 7.85 39.81
C ARG A 393 13.67 8.42 39.44
N THR A 394 13.94 8.58 38.14
CA THR A 394 15.15 9.18 37.60
C THR A 394 14.80 10.40 36.76
N ASP A 395 15.80 11.24 36.50
CA ASP A 395 15.62 12.43 35.66
C ASP A 395 15.64 12.12 34.15
N ASP A 396 16.13 10.94 33.75
CA ASP A 396 16.29 10.49 32.37
C ASP A 396 15.65 9.10 32.09
N PRO A 397 14.37 8.90 32.46
CA PRO A 397 13.67 7.62 32.26
C PRO A 397 13.36 7.38 30.77
N VAL A 398 13.06 6.13 30.42
CA VAL A 398 12.55 5.75 29.10
C VAL A 398 11.02 5.71 29.15
N VAL A 399 10.37 6.64 28.45
CA VAL A 399 8.90 6.75 28.41
C VAL A 399 8.40 6.29 27.04
N LEU A 400 7.67 5.18 27.02
CA LEU A 400 7.09 4.57 25.83
C LEU A 400 5.61 4.97 25.70
N VAL A 401 5.33 6.02 24.92
CA VAL A 401 3.97 6.54 24.69
C VAL A 401 3.29 5.76 23.57
N GLN A 402 2.12 5.20 23.83
CA GLN A 402 1.41 4.34 22.88
C GLN A 402 0.17 5.03 22.33
N ASP A 403 0.20 5.25 21.01
CA ASP A 403 -0.93 5.47 20.12
C ASP A 403 -1.62 6.84 20.15
N TYR A 404 -2.56 7.02 19.21
CA TYR A 404 -3.27 8.27 18.89
C TYR A 404 -4.04 8.93 20.04
N HIS A 405 -4.24 8.20 21.14
CA HIS A 405 -4.85 8.74 22.34
C HIS A 405 -3.97 9.78 23.04
N PHE A 406 -2.65 9.74 22.82
CA PHE A 406 -1.69 10.54 23.58
C PHE A 406 -0.77 11.36 22.68
N ALA A 407 -1.33 12.07 21.70
CA ALA A 407 -0.51 12.86 20.79
C ALA A 407 0.14 14.09 21.46
N LEU A 408 -0.44 14.61 22.54
CA LEU A 408 0.06 15.81 23.24
C LEU A 408 1.01 15.47 24.40
N LEU A 409 0.83 14.28 24.97
CA LEU A 409 1.58 13.80 26.12
C LEU A 409 3.11 13.90 25.97
N PRO A 410 3.75 13.61 24.81
CA PRO A 410 5.21 13.64 24.71
C PRO A 410 5.79 15.03 25.02
N ARG A 411 5.17 16.10 24.49
CA ARG A 411 5.58 17.48 24.78
C ARG A 411 5.35 17.84 26.25
N MET A 412 4.22 17.45 26.84
CA MET A 412 3.91 17.69 28.25
C MET A 412 4.92 17.02 29.19
N VAL A 413 5.25 15.74 28.92
CA VAL A 413 6.28 15.01 29.68
C VAL A 413 7.66 15.63 29.48
N ARG A 414 8.03 16.03 28.24
CA ARG A 414 9.31 16.67 27.94
C ARG A 414 9.53 17.97 28.72
N GLN A 415 8.47 18.76 28.92
CA GLN A 415 8.55 20.01 29.67
C GLN A 415 8.88 19.77 31.15
N ALA A 416 8.31 18.72 31.75
CA ALA A 416 8.57 18.34 33.14
C ALA A 416 9.86 17.53 33.32
N LEU A 417 10.20 16.67 32.36
CA LEU A 417 11.38 15.80 32.34
C LEU A 417 12.22 16.04 31.07
N PRO A 418 13.03 17.11 31.02
CA PRO A 418 13.75 17.50 29.81
C PRO A 418 14.73 16.45 29.29
N ARG A 419 15.27 15.58 30.17
CA ARG A 419 16.23 14.52 29.83
C ARG A 419 15.60 13.15 29.57
N ALA A 420 14.28 13.02 29.68
CA ALA A 420 13.62 11.74 29.42
C ALA A 420 13.83 11.26 27.98
N THR A 421 13.97 9.96 27.78
CA THR A 421 13.96 9.38 26.44
C THR A 421 12.52 9.02 26.11
N ILE A 422 11.86 9.83 25.28
CA ILE A 422 10.42 9.67 24.99
C ILE A 422 10.29 9.00 23.62
N ILE A 423 9.78 7.79 23.59
CA ILE A 423 9.53 7.02 22.36
C ILE A 423 8.02 6.95 22.20
N THR A 424 7.50 7.62 21.19
CA THR A 424 6.07 7.60 20.87
C THR A 424 5.86 6.71 19.66
N PHE A 425 4.97 5.72 19.78
CA PHE A 425 4.65 4.82 18.69
C PHE A 425 3.18 4.98 18.26
N TRP A 426 2.96 5.27 16.99
CA TRP A 426 1.64 5.47 16.38
C TRP A 426 1.16 4.17 15.72
N HIS A 427 0.14 3.52 16.29
CA HIS A 427 -0.27 2.15 15.89
C HIS A 427 -1.32 2.12 14.78
N ILE A 428 -2.01 3.23 14.56
CA ILE A 428 -2.96 3.35 13.45
C ILE A 428 -2.24 3.89 12.20
N PRO A 429 -2.87 3.87 11.01
CA PRO A 429 -2.28 4.53 9.85
C PRO A 429 -2.03 6.01 10.10
N TRP A 430 -1.04 6.59 9.42
CA TRP A 430 -0.90 8.04 9.31
C TRP A 430 -1.41 8.49 7.93
N PRO A 431 -2.43 9.37 7.87
CA PRO A 431 -3.03 9.77 6.60
C PRO A 431 -2.11 10.73 5.84
N ASN A 432 -2.43 11.04 4.58
CA ASN A 432 -1.69 12.05 3.82
C ASN A 432 -1.92 13.47 4.43
N PRO A 433 -1.05 14.45 4.10
CA PRO A 433 -1.15 15.79 4.69
C PRO A 433 -2.51 16.47 4.47
N GLU A 434 -3.12 16.28 3.30
CA GLU A 434 -4.44 16.88 2.97
C GLU A 434 -5.55 16.35 3.87
N SER A 435 -5.59 15.04 4.06
CA SER A 435 -6.58 14.40 4.92
C SER A 435 -6.35 14.79 6.37
N PHE A 436 -5.09 14.81 6.83
CA PHE A 436 -4.77 15.26 8.20
C PHE A 436 -5.17 16.72 8.44
N GLY A 437 -5.06 17.56 7.41
CA GLY A 437 -5.44 18.97 7.43
C GLY A 437 -6.89 19.27 7.81
N ILE A 438 -7.78 18.26 7.76
CA ILE A 438 -9.17 18.36 8.21
C ILE A 438 -9.26 18.63 9.72
N CYS A 439 -8.27 18.19 10.51
CA CYS A 439 -8.27 18.40 11.96
C CYS A 439 -8.04 19.88 12.31
N PRO A 440 -8.93 20.53 13.09
CA PRO A 440 -8.75 21.92 13.52
C PRO A 440 -7.51 22.15 14.38
N TRP A 441 -7.12 21.15 15.18
CA TRP A 441 -5.99 21.22 16.11
C TRP A 441 -4.74 20.48 15.61
N ARG A 442 -4.58 20.38 14.28
CA ARG A 442 -3.47 19.69 13.62
C ARG A 442 -2.09 20.18 14.11
N GLU A 443 -1.90 21.49 14.29
CA GLU A 443 -0.63 22.06 14.72
C GLU A 443 -0.28 21.62 16.13
N GLN A 444 -1.22 21.74 17.08
CA GLN A 444 -1.03 21.32 18.47
C GLN A 444 -0.71 19.82 18.59
N ILE A 445 -1.37 18.99 17.76
CA ILE A 445 -1.09 17.55 17.70
C ILE A 445 0.35 17.29 17.21
N LEU A 446 0.77 17.93 16.12
CA LEU A 446 2.12 17.77 15.58
C LEU A 446 3.18 18.26 16.57
N GLU A 447 2.97 19.43 17.18
CA GLU A 447 3.84 19.98 18.23
C GLU A 447 3.93 19.04 19.44
N GLY A 448 2.81 18.45 19.84
CA GLY A 448 2.72 17.43 20.88
C GLY A 448 3.60 16.23 20.58
N MET A 449 3.48 15.68 19.37
CA MET A 449 4.23 14.51 18.91
C MET A 449 5.72 14.79 18.80
N LEU A 450 6.11 15.99 18.33
CA LEU A 450 7.51 16.45 18.24
C LEU A 450 8.18 16.70 19.60
N GLY A 451 7.47 16.51 20.72
CA GLY A 451 8.09 16.39 22.05
C GLY A 451 8.87 15.07 22.26
N SER A 452 8.70 14.12 21.35
CA SER A 452 9.33 12.79 21.41
C SER A 452 10.81 12.83 21.03
N THR A 453 11.61 11.95 21.60
CA THR A 453 12.96 11.63 21.09
C THR A 453 12.86 10.79 19.81
N ILE A 454 11.95 9.82 19.79
CA ILE A 454 11.66 8.96 18.63
C ILE A 454 10.15 8.94 18.39
N LEU A 455 9.76 9.11 17.12
CA LEU A 455 8.42 8.84 16.61
C LEU A 455 8.45 7.62 15.70
N GLY A 456 7.77 6.56 16.12
CA GLY A 456 7.66 5.30 15.40
C GLY A 456 6.33 5.14 14.68
N PHE A 457 6.39 4.64 13.44
CA PHE A 457 5.24 4.23 12.64
C PHE A 457 5.38 2.79 12.16
N HIS A 458 4.30 2.15 11.74
CA HIS A 458 4.39 0.79 11.21
C HIS A 458 5.09 0.66 9.86
N THR A 459 4.89 1.62 8.95
CA THR A 459 5.33 1.51 7.56
C THR A 459 6.16 2.72 7.13
N PRO A 460 7.09 2.56 6.17
CA PRO A 460 7.79 3.69 5.56
C PRO A 460 6.85 4.71 4.92
N PHE A 461 5.67 4.28 4.46
CA PHE A 461 4.64 5.14 3.90
C PHE A 461 4.05 6.08 4.97
N HIS A 462 3.65 5.53 6.13
CA HIS A 462 3.14 6.35 7.24
C HIS A 462 4.21 7.32 7.76
N ARG A 463 5.46 6.85 7.88
CA ARG A 463 6.62 7.69 8.24
C ARG A 463 6.76 8.88 7.30
N ARG A 464 6.73 8.62 5.99
CA ARG A 464 6.86 9.68 4.96
C ARG A 464 5.70 10.67 5.03
N ASN A 465 4.47 10.18 5.10
CA ASN A 465 3.29 11.04 5.23
C ASN A 465 3.38 11.93 6.47
N PHE A 466 3.89 11.43 7.60
CA PHE A 466 4.09 12.24 8.80
C PHE A 466 5.09 13.37 8.56
N ILE A 467 6.25 13.07 7.98
CA ILE A 467 7.27 14.09 7.65
C ILE A 467 6.69 15.15 6.72
N GLU A 468 5.97 14.75 5.67
CA GLU A 468 5.30 15.67 4.75
C GLU A 468 4.20 16.48 5.43
N THR A 469 3.51 15.90 6.42
CA THR A 469 2.48 16.60 7.20
C THR A 469 3.11 17.68 8.08
N VAL A 470 4.24 17.37 8.72
CA VAL A 470 5.01 18.35 9.52
C VAL A 470 5.54 19.47 8.63
N ASP A 471 6.17 19.15 7.50
CA ASP A 471 6.70 20.12 6.53
C ASP A 471 5.61 21.10 6.04
N ARG A 472 4.39 20.60 5.86
CA ARG A 472 3.27 21.41 5.37
C ARG A 472 2.69 22.37 6.40
N TYR A 473 2.67 22.00 7.68
CA TYR A 473 1.91 22.72 8.71
C TYR A 473 2.76 23.40 9.78
N LEU A 474 4.03 23.04 9.93
CA LEU A 474 4.92 23.61 10.94
C LEU A 474 6.23 24.09 10.32
N GLU A 475 6.72 25.24 10.80
CA GLU A 475 8.06 25.71 10.49
C GLU A 475 9.10 24.87 11.25
N THR A 476 9.65 23.86 10.57
CA THR A 476 10.63 22.92 11.15
C THR A 476 11.84 22.76 10.26
N ARG A 477 12.96 22.34 10.84
CA ARG A 477 14.13 21.92 10.05
C ARG A 477 14.13 20.40 9.92
N ILE A 478 13.84 19.93 8.70
CA ILE A 478 13.79 18.50 8.38
C ILE A 478 15.09 18.08 7.69
N GLU A 479 15.75 17.05 8.21
CA GLU A 479 16.88 16.40 7.56
C GLU A 479 16.45 15.04 7.02
N ALA A 480 16.06 15.02 5.73
CA ALA A 480 15.47 13.85 5.09
C ALA A 480 16.38 12.60 5.14
N GLU A 481 17.70 12.76 4.93
CA GLU A 481 18.65 11.63 4.93
C GLU A 481 18.77 10.95 6.30
N ALA A 482 18.70 11.74 7.37
CA ALA A 482 18.73 11.26 8.74
C ALA A 482 17.33 10.89 9.26
N SER A 483 16.26 11.27 8.54
CA SER A 483 14.86 11.17 8.98
C SER A 483 14.65 11.83 10.33
N THR A 484 15.25 13.00 10.53
CA THR A 484 15.12 13.78 11.77
C THR A 484 14.40 15.09 11.52
N ILE A 485 13.63 15.52 12.52
CA ILE A 485 12.91 16.80 12.54
C ILE A 485 13.42 17.58 13.74
N SER A 486 13.90 18.80 13.50
CA SER A 486 14.27 19.74 14.55
C SER A 486 13.19 20.79 14.70
N TYR A 487 12.60 20.87 15.90
CA TYR A 487 11.56 21.83 16.28
C TYR A 487 11.87 22.36 17.68
N ASP A 488 11.85 23.68 17.86
CA ASP A 488 12.19 24.37 19.12
C ASP A 488 13.55 23.92 19.72
N GLY A 489 14.55 23.75 18.85
CA GLY A 489 15.90 23.28 19.24
C GLY A 489 15.97 21.82 19.71
N LYS A 490 14.88 21.05 19.60
CA LYS A 490 14.82 19.62 19.94
C LYS A 490 14.74 18.77 18.68
N LEU A 491 15.49 17.68 18.70
CA LEU A 491 15.58 16.74 17.59
C LEU A 491 14.68 15.52 17.85
N THR A 492 13.80 15.21 16.89
CA THR A 492 12.98 14.00 16.88
C THR A 492 13.44 13.10 15.73
N LEU A 493 13.77 11.83 16.00
CA LEU A 493 13.98 10.82 14.96
C LEU A 493 12.61 10.23 14.56
N VAL A 494 12.29 10.21 13.27
CA VAL A 494 11.04 9.64 12.76
C VAL A 494 11.37 8.37 11.98
N GLU A 495 10.90 7.21 12.44
CA GLU A 495 11.21 5.94 11.77
C GLU A 495 10.06 4.93 11.67
N ALA A 496 10.23 3.96 10.78
CA ALA A 496 9.31 2.84 10.62
C ALA A 496 9.78 1.59 11.40
N TYR A 497 8.97 1.15 12.36
CA TYR A 497 9.14 -0.10 13.10
C TYR A 497 7.86 -0.95 12.98
N PRO A 498 7.82 -1.94 12.08
CA PRO A 498 6.65 -2.80 11.95
C PRO A 498 6.46 -3.62 13.23
N ILE A 499 5.32 -3.45 13.90
CA ILE A 499 5.02 -4.22 15.11
C ILE A 499 4.71 -5.66 14.73
N SER A 500 4.94 -6.57 15.68
CA SER A 500 4.67 -7.99 15.51
C SER A 500 4.20 -8.59 16.82
N ILE A 501 4.01 -9.90 16.82
CA ILE A 501 3.60 -10.67 17.99
C ILE A 501 4.80 -11.25 18.73
N ALA A 502 4.61 -11.64 19.98
CA ALA A 502 5.54 -12.56 20.63
C ALA A 502 5.45 -13.90 19.91
N TRP A 503 6.59 -14.41 19.43
CA TRP A 503 6.61 -15.75 18.85
C TRP A 503 6.28 -16.77 19.95
N PRO A 504 5.25 -17.62 19.77
CA PRO A 504 4.91 -18.60 20.79
C PRO A 504 6.05 -19.60 20.96
N GLU A 505 6.45 -19.84 22.21
CA GLU A 505 7.32 -20.98 22.52
C GLU A 505 6.55 -22.26 22.15
N SER A 506 7.24 -23.25 21.56
CA SER A 506 6.62 -24.48 21.04
C SER A 506 5.69 -25.08 22.10
N THR A 507 4.39 -24.90 21.90
CA THR A 507 3.40 -25.29 22.91
C THR A 507 3.18 -26.79 22.87
N THR A 508 3.06 -27.43 24.03
CA THR A 508 2.44 -28.77 24.20
C THR A 508 0.93 -28.76 23.91
N ALA A 509 0.43 -27.78 23.14
CA ALA A 509 -0.98 -27.56 22.87
C ALA A 509 -1.51 -28.49 21.78
N SER A 510 -2.82 -28.64 21.74
CA SER A 510 -3.55 -29.55 20.86
C SER A 510 -3.14 -29.44 19.39
N THR A 511 -3.04 -30.58 18.71
CA THR A 511 -2.70 -30.63 17.28
C THR A 511 -3.73 -29.89 16.43
N ALA A 512 -3.40 -29.60 15.17
CA ALA A 512 -4.36 -29.00 14.23
C ALA A 512 -5.59 -29.90 14.01
N GLU A 513 -5.40 -31.22 14.01
CA GLU A 513 -6.46 -32.22 13.88
C GLU A 513 -7.38 -32.21 15.10
N GLU A 514 -6.82 -32.20 16.32
CA GLU A 514 -7.61 -32.11 17.56
C GLU A 514 -8.41 -30.80 17.63
N SER A 515 -7.77 -29.69 17.27
CA SER A 515 -8.42 -28.37 17.24
C SER A 515 -9.57 -28.35 16.23
N ARG A 516 -9.39 -29.00 15.08
CA ARG A 516 -10.44 -29.15 14.06
C ARG A 516 -11.59 -30.00 14.55
N ALA A 517 -11.34 -31.14 15.20
CA ALA A 517 -12.39 -31.99 15.77
C ALA A 517 -13.23 -31.21 16.81
N ILE A 518 -12.56 -30.45 17.70
CA ILE A 518 -13.22 -29.58 18.69
C ILE A 518 -14.10 -28.55 17.99
N VAL A 519 -13.56 -27.80 17.02
CA VAL A 519 -14.31 -26.73 16.34
C VAL A 519 -15.46 -27.29 15.50
N CYS A 520 -15.27 -28.39 14.78
CA CYS A 520 -16.34 -29.04 14.02
C CYS A 520 -17.46 -29.55 14.94
N SER A 521 -17.11 -30.19 16.06
CA SER A 521 -18.07 -30.63 17.07
C SER A 521 -18.85 -29.46 17.67
N ASP A 522 -18.17 -28.38 18.07
CA ASP A 522 -18.77 -27.16 18.61
C ASP A 522 -19.78 -26.52 17.64
N LEU A 523 -19.55 -26.67 16.34
CA LEU A 523 -20.39 -26.09 15.28
C LEU A 523 -21.40 -27.08 14.70
N GLY A 524 -21.38 -28.35 15.12
CA GLY A 524 -22.24 -29.40 14.55
C GLY A 524 -21.95 -29.70 13.07
N LEU A 525 -20.69 -29.58 12.66
CA LEU A 525 -20.21 -29.77 11.29
C LEU A 525 -19.42 -31.10 11.16
N PRO A 526 -19.41 -31.74 9.98
CA PRO A 526 -18.63 -32.95 9.77
C PRO A 526 -17.12 -32.67 9.79
N GLU A 527 -16.31 -33.69 10.06
CA GLU A 527 -14.84 -33.55 10.20
C GLU A 527 -14.14 -33.13 8.89
N ASP A 528 -14.73 -33.38 7.73
CA ASP A 528 -14.20 -32.98 6.41
C ASP A 528 -14.67 -31.59 5.96
N HIS A 529 -15.51 -30.91 6.76
CA HIS A 529 -16.04 -29.58 6.45
C HIS A 529 -14.95 -28.50 6.37
N LEU A 530 -14.99 -27.65 5.34
CA LEU A 530 -14.02 -26.58 5.19
C LEU A 530 -14.41 -25.37 6.04
N ILE A 531 -13.42 -24.79 6.73
CA ILE A 531 -13.62 -23.66 7.63
C ILE A 531 -12.73 -22.51 7.19
N GLY A 532 -13.35 -21.35 6.93
CA GLY A 532 -12.66 -20.06 6.84
C GLY A 532 -12.84 -19.27 8.13
N ILE A 533 -11.88 -18.41 8.47
CA ILE A 533 -11.95 -17.58 9.67
C ILE A 533 -11.68 -16.10 9.37
N GLY A 534 -12.43 -15.23 10.03
CA GLY A 534 -12.12 -13.81 10.24
C GLY A 534 -12.18 -13.50 11.72
N VAL A 535 -11.16 -12.84 12.26
CA VAL A 535 -11.13 -12.41 13.67
C VAL A 535 -10.88 -10.92 13.68
N ASP A 536 -11.85 -10.15 14.17
CA ASP A 536 -11.78 -8.70 14.16
C ASP A 536 -12.53 -8.12 15.36
N ARG A 537 -12.23 -6.86 15.68
CA ARG A 537 -13.18 -6.03 16.41
C ARG A 537 -14.32 -5.67 15.46
N LEU A 538 -15.53 -5.51 15.99
CA LEU A 538 -16.67 -5.05 15.22
C LEU A 538 -16.54 -3.55 14.90
N ASP A 539 -15.65 -3.24 13.97
CA ASP A 539 -15.16 -1.92 13.60
C ASP A 539 -15.23 -1.76 12.07
N TYR A 540 -15.71 -0.62 11.59
CA TYR A 540 -15.95 -0.37 10.17
C TYR A 540 -14.67 -0.42 9.32
N THR A 541 -13.49 -0.26 9.94
CA THR A 541 -12.20 -0.37 9.24
C THR A 541 -11.86 -1.80 8.82
N LYS A 542 -12.52 -2.81 9.38
CA LYS A 542 -12.12 -4.22 9.24
C LYS A 542 -12.66 -4.93 8.01
N GLY A 543 -13.52 -4.27 7.23
CA GLY A 543 -14.00 -4.80 5.96
C GLY A 543 -14.82 -6.09 6.11
N ILE A 544 -15.57 -6.24 7.22
CA ILE A 544 -16.36 -7.44 7.53
C ILE A 544 -17.52 -7.59 6.52
N VAL A 545 -18.11 -6.46 6.10
CA VAL A 545 -19.21 -6.46 5.13
C VAL A 545 -18.71 -6.96 3.77
N GLU A 546 -17.60 -6.43 3.31
CA GLU A 546 -16.94 -6.80 2.05
C GLU A 546 -16.50 -8.26 2.09
N ARG A 547 -16.01 -8.73 3.25
CA ARG A 547 -15.69 -10.14 3.46
C ARG A 547 -16.90 -11.05 3.28
N PHE A 548 -18.02 -10.70 3.89
CA PHE A 548 -19.26 -11.47 3.77
C PHE A 548 -19.79 -11.47 2.35
N GLN A 549 -19.67 -10.34 1.64
CA GLN A 549 -20.00 -10.27 0.21
C GLN A 549 -19.07 -11.16 -0.64
N ALA A 550 -17.78 -11.23 -0.31
CA ALA A 550 -16.84 -12.13 -1.00
C ALA A 550 -17.16 -13.61 -0.74
N VAL A 551 -17.55 -13.97 0.49
CA VAL A 551 -18.04 -15.32 0.83
C VAL A 551 -19.32 -15.63 0.05
N GLU A 552 -20.30 -14.73 0.07
CA GLU A 552 -21.56 -14.86 -0.67
C GLU A 552 -21.30 -15.07 -2.16
N ARG A 553 -20.40 -14.26 -2.73
CA ARG A 553 -20.05 -14.32 -4.15
C ARG A 553 -19.30 -15.59 -4.52
N MET A 554 -18.43 -16.09 -3.64
CA MET A 554 -17.74 -17.36 -3.82
C MET A 554 -18.75 -18.52 -3.90
N LEU A 555 -19.72 -18.55 -2.99
CA LEU A 555 -20.77 -19.58 -2.98
C LEU A 555 -21.70 -19.51 -4.21
N GLU A 556 -21.95 -18.31 -4.75
CA GLU A 556 -22.70 -18.15 -6.01
C GLU A 556 -21.96 -18.71 -7.23
N ARG A 557 -20.64 -18.48 -7.30
CA ARG A 557 -19.81 -18.91 -8.42
C ARG A 557 -19.39 -20.37 -8.33
N HIS A 558 -19.33 -20.91 -7.11
CA HIS A 558 -18.96 -22.29 -6.80
C HIS A 558 -20.05 -22.96 -5.96
N PRO A 559 -21.19 -23.34 -6.57
CA PRO A 559 -22.29 -23.98 -5.84
C PRO A 559 -21.90 -25.29 -5.16
N ASP A 560 -20.82 -25.94 -5.61
CA ASP A 560 -20.23 -27.14 -4.99
C ASP A 560 -19.65 -26.88 -3.60
N MET A 561 -19.41 -25.62 -3.22
CA MET A 561 -18.96 -25.24 -1.87
C MET A 561 -20.13 -25.07 -0.88
N VAL A 562 -21.37 -24.96 -1.38
CA VAL A 562 -22.56 -24.88 -0.53
C VAL A 562 -22.74 -26.21 0.21
N GLY A 563 -22.86 -26.15 1.53
CA GLY A 563 -22.93 -27.33 2.40
C GLY A 563 -21.58 -27.93 2.78
N ARG A 564 -20.48 -27.52 2.12
CA ARG A 564 -19.11 -28.03 2.37
C ARG A 564 -18.18 -27.00 3.00
N PHE A 565 -18.55 -25.72 2.97
CA PHE A 565 -17.74 -24.62 3.50
C PHE A 565 -18.55 -23.67 4.38
N SER A 566 -18.00 -23.35 5.55
CA SER A 566 -18.52 -22.33 6.46
C SER A 566 -17.45 -21.29 6.82
N PHE A 567 -17.86 -20.02 6.87
CA PHE A 567 -17.01 -18.91 7.29
C PHE A 567 -17.34 -18.50 8.73
N VAL A 568 -16.40 -18.68 9.65
CA VAL A 568 -16.51 -18.28 11.05
C VAL A 568 -15.98 -16.86 11.22
N GLN A 569 -16.87 -15.93 11.57
CA GLN A 569 -16.49 -14.57 11.93
C GLN A 569 -16.56 -14.39 13.44
N ILE A 570 -15.41 -14.23 14.08
CA ILE A 570 -15.32 -13.77 15.46
C ILE A 570 -15.24 -12.25 15.43
N ALA A 571 -16.21 -11.59 16.05
CA ALA A 571 -16.37 -10.15 16.03
C ALA A 571 -16.54 -9.60 17.45
N ALA A 572 -15.44 -9.25 18.10
CA ALA A 572 -15.48 -8.70 19.46
C ALA A 572 -16.20 -7.34 19.47
N PRO A 573 -17.23 -7.13 20.31
CA PRO A 573 -17.89 -5.83 20.44
C PRO A 573 -16.90 -4.73 20.80
N SER A 574 -17.01 -3.57 20.15
CA SER A 574 -16.12 -2.44 20.36
C SER A 574 -16.89 -1.14 20.21
N ARG A 575 -16.69 -0.20 21.15
CA ARG A 575 -17.22 1.18 21.09
C ARG A 575 -18.72 1.24 20.81
N SER A 576 -19.50 0.35 21.44
CA SER A 576 -20.93 0.18 21.17
C SER A 576 -21.82 1.36 21.55
N SER A 577 -21.31 2.36 22.26
CA SER A 577 -22.01 3.62 22.54
C SER A 577 -22.10 4.55 21.34
N LEU A 578 -21.21 4.40 20.34
CA LEU A 578 -21.16 5.25 19.15
C LEU A 578 -22.16 4.79 18.09
N GLU A 579 -22.88 5.74 17.50
CA GLU A 579 -23.96 5.47 16.54
C GLU A 579 -23.44 4.73 15.30
N GLU A 580 -22.32 5.15 14.73
CA GLU A 580 -21.73 4.53 13.53
C GLU A 580 -21.38 3.06 13.76
N TYR A 581 -20.92 2.71 14.98
CA TYR A 581 -20.60 1.34 15.36
C TYR A 581 -21.85 0.50 15.54
N GLN A 582 -22.92 1.07 16.14
CA GLN A 582 -24.22 0.39 16.25
C GLN A 582 -24.83 0.11 14.87
N GLN A 583 -24.82 1.11 13.99
CA GLN A 583 -25.30 0.97 12.62
C GLN A 583 -24.47 -0.06 11.83
N PHE A 584 -23.14 -0.03 11.96
CA PHE A 584 -22.26 -1.01 11.33
C PHE A 584 -22.54 -2.43 11.84
N ALA A 585 -22.66 -2.61 13.16
CA ALA A 585 -23.01 -3.88 13.78
C ALA A 585 -24.35 -4.42 13.27
N ALA A 586 -25.36 -3.57 13.14
CA ALA A 586 -26.66 -3.94 12.57
C ALA A 586 -26.54 -4.37 11.10
N ARG A 587 -25.75 -3.67 10.28
CA ARG A 587 -25.49 -4.05 8.89
C ARG A 587 -24.80 -5.42 8.79
N VAL A 588 -23.78 -5.68 9.60
CA VAL A 588 -23.06 -6.96 9.64
C VAL A 588 -24.00 -8.11 10.00
N ARG A 589 -24.82 -7.96 11.08
CA ARG A 589 -25.79 -8.98 11.48
C ARG A 589 -26.86 -9.23 10.42
N LYS A 590 -27.40 -8.17 9.82
CA LYS A 590 -28.41 -8.27 8.75
C LYS A 590 -27.86 -8.99 7.53
N LEU A 591 -26.61 -8.70 7.14
CA LEU A 591 -25.97 -9.34 5.99
C LEU A 591 -25.72 -10.84 6.25
N ALA A 592 -25.16 -11.20 7.42
CA ALA A 592 -24.98 -12.60 7.79
C ALA A 592 -26.32 -13.37 7.78
N ALA A 593 -27.36 -12.80 8.38
CA ALA A 593 -28.69 -13.41 8.40
C ALA A 593 -29.27 -13.60 6.99
N ARG A 594 -29.10 -12.61 6.10
CA ARG A 594 -29.53 -12.70 4.69
C ARG A 594 -28.84 -13.85 3.96
N ILE A 595 -27.51 -13.94 4.08
CA ILE A 595 -26.71 -14.96 3.40
C ILE A 595 -27.09 -16.35 3.93
N ASN A 596 -27.20 -16.49 5.26
CA ASN A 596 -27.62 -17.75 5.88
C ASN A 596 -29.02 -18.16 5.44
N ALA A 597 -29.99 -17.24 5.39
CA ALA A 597 -31.36 -17.56 4.95
C ALA A 597 -31.42 -18.09 3.50
N ARG A 598 -30.46 -17.74 2.65
CA ARG A 598 -30.41 -18.18 1.25
C ARG A 598 -29.73 -19.53 1.05
N CYS A 599 -28.69 -19.83 1.82
CA CYS A 599 -27.80 -20.97 1.54
C CYS A 599 -27.72 -22.01 2.68
N ALA A 600 -28.26 -21.73 3.87
CA ALA A 600 -28.22 -22.67 4.99
C ALA A 600 -29.15 -23.89 4.78
N ASN A 601 -28.77 -25.02 5.35
CA ASN A 601 -29.59 -26.24 5.36
C ASN A 601 -29.30 -27.07 6.62
N GLY A 602 -30.31 -27.36 7.44
CA GLY A 602 -30.11 -28.09 8.70
C GLY A 602 -29.13 -27.38 9.65
N ALA A 603 -28.10 -28.08 10.11
CA ALA A 603 -27.05 -27.53 10.97
C ALA A 603 -26.03 -26.64 10.21
N TYR A 604 -25.99 -26.75 8.88
CA TYR A 604 -25.04 -26.00 8.05
C TYR A 604 -25.45 -24.52 7.93
N GLN A 605 -24.53 -23.63 8.30
CA GLN A 605 -24.61 -22.18 8.02
C GLN A 605 -23.36 -21.73 7.25
N PRO A 606 -23.51 -20.98 6.14
CA PRO A 606 -22.36 -20.44 5.41
C PRO A 606 -21.61 -19.37 6.19
N ILE A 607 -22.27 -18.60 7.08
CA ILE A 607 -21.65 -17.61 7.95
C ILE A 607 -22.01 -17.89 9.41
N VAL A 608 -21.01 -18.19 10.23
CA VAL A 608 -21.12 -18.34 11.68
C VAL A 608 -20.58 -17.06 12.33
N LEU A 609 -21.47 -16.13 12.67
CA LEU A 609 -21.11 -14.86 13.31
C LEU A 609 -21.12 -15.00 14.85
N LYS A 610 -19.95 -14.94 15.47
CA LYS A 610 -19.74 -14.92 16.92
C LYS A 610 -19.43 -13.50 17.37
N ALA A 611 -20.47 -12.77 17.77
CA ALA A 611 -20.37 -11.38 18.23
C ALA A 611 -19.98 -11.28 19.72
N GLU A 612 -18.93 -12.00 20.12
CA GLU A 612 -18.48 -12.13 21.50
C GLU A 612 -16.95 -12.01 21.61
N HIS A 613 -16.45 -11.80 22.83
CA HIS A 613 -15.02 -11.83 23.11
C HIS A 613 -14.56 -13.28 23.27
N HIS A 614 -13.45 -13.64 22.63
CA HIS A 614 -12.81 -14.94 22.78
C HIS A 614 -11.42 -14.74 23.37
N ASP A 615 -11.11 -15.56 24.38
CA ASP A 615 -9.76 -15.64 24.94
C ASP A 615 -8.79 -16.24 23.92
N HIS A 616 -7.50 -15.95 24.10
CA HIS A 616 -6.43 -16.34 23.18
C HIS A 616 -6.38 -17.85 22.92
N ASP A 617 -6.57 -18.66 23.96
CA ASP A 617 -6.54 -20.14 23.85
C ASP A 617 -7.67 -20.65 22.95
N ARG A 618 -8.86 -20.04 23.04
CA ARG A 618 -9.99 -20.39 22.19
C ARG A 618 -9.78 -19.95 20.74
N LEU A 619 -9.18 -18.78 20.53
CA LEU A 619 -8.80 -18.30 19.19
C LEU A 619 -7.78 -19.23 18.52
N LEU A 620 -6.83 -19.76 19.29
CA LEU A 620 -5.80 -20.68 18.78
C LEU A 620 -6.44 -21.92 18.13
N HIS A 621 -7.47 -22.50 18.77
CA HIS A 621 -8.20 -23.64 18.18
C HIS A 621 -8.85 -23.28 16.85
N TYR A 622 -9.49 -22.12 16.74
CA TYR A 622 -10.09 -21.68 15.48
C TYR A 622 -9.05 -21.42 14.38
N TYR A 623 -7.92 -20.78 14.71
CA TYR A 623 -6.82 -20.58 13.75
C TYR A 623 -6.26 -21.92 13.24
N ARG A 624 -6.05 -22.89 14.12
CA ARG A 624 -5.56 -24.23 13.75
C ARG A 624 -6.58 -25.04 12.95
N ALA A 625 -7.87 -24.90 13.23
CA ALA A 625 -8.94 -25.62 12.54
C ALA A 625 -9.23 -25.12 11.11
N SER A 626 -8.96 -23.85 10.84
CA SER A 626 -9.38 -23.16 9.61
C SER A 626 -8.41 -23.37 8.46
N GLN A 627 -8.90 -23.60 7.25
CA GLN A 627 -8.08 -23.72 6.03
C GLN A 627 -7.67 -22.35 5.49
N VAL A 628 -8.48 -21.32 5.76
CA VAL A 628 -8.25 -19.96 5.25
C VAL A 628 -8.49 -18.94 6.34
N CYS A 629 -7.56 -18.01 6.54
CA CYS A 629 -7.77 -16.82 7.34
C CYS A 629 -7.93 -15.61 6.43
N MET A 630 -9.03 -14.88 6.55
CA MET A 630 -9.32 -13.69 5.75
C MET A 630 -9.18 -12.41 6.58
N VAL A 631 -8.14 -11.63 6.28
CA VAL A 631 -7.89 -10.32 6.85
C VAL A 631 -8.14 -9.27 5.77
N THR A 632 -9.35 -8.73 5.70
CA THR A 632 -9.83 -7.89 4.59
C THR A 632 -10.06 -6.44 5.01
N SER A 633 -9.24 -5.93 5.94
CA SER A 633 -9.39 -4.57 6.45
C SER A 633 -9.32 -3.53 5.33
N LEU A 634 -10.23 -2.56 5.35
CA LEU A 634 -10.29 -1.45 4.40
C LEU A 634 -9.11 -0.50 4.58
N HIS A 635 -8.65 -0.35 5.82
CA HIS A 635 -7.41 0.32 6.18
C HIS A 635 -6.96 -0.15 7.57
N ASP A 636 -5.71 -0.57 7.74
CA ASP A 636 -5.19 -1.05 9.02
C ASP A 636 -3.71 -0.69 9.18
N GLY A 637 -3.32 -0.26 10.37
CA GLY A 637 -1.94 0.15 10.65
C GLY A 637 -0.94 -1.00 10.45
N MET A 638 -1.30 -2.20 10.91
CA MET A 638 -0.52 -3.44 10.74
C MET A 638 -1.42 -4.65 10.51
N ASN A 639 -2.30 -4.96 11.46
CA ASN A 639 -3.06 -6.22 11.62
C ASN A 639 -2.25 -7.40 12.19
N LEU A 640 -2.40 -7.63 13.50
CA LEU A 640 -1.72 -8.73 14.20
C LEU A 640 -2.42 -10.08 14.07
N VAL A 641 -3.72 -10.11 13.77
CA VAL A 641 -4.48 -11.35 13.54
C VAL A 641 -3.86 -12.18 12.40
N ALA A 642 -3.38 -11.51 11.34
CA ALA A 642 -2.63 -12.16 10.28
C ALA A 642 -1.39 -12.91 10.82
N LYS A 643 -0.61 -12.27 11.70
CA LYS A 643 0.61 -12.82 12.28
C LYS A 643 0.31 -13.92 13.31
N GLU A 644 -0.77 -13.78 14.07
CA GLU A 644 -1.26 -14.79 15.02
C GLU A 644 -1.68 -16.07 14.30
N TYR A 645 -2.44 -15.95 13.20
CA TYR A 645 -2.79 -17.09 12.36
C TYR A 645 -1.55 -17.81 11.83
N ILE A 646 -0.58 -17.06 11.27
CA ILE A 646 0.69 -17.63 10.79
C ILE A 646 1.42 -18.39 11.90
N ALA A 647 1.50 -17.82 13.10
CA ALA A 647 2.17 -18.45 14.24
C ALA A 647 1.44 -19.71 14.72
N ALA A 648 0.11 -19.73 14.66
CA ALA A 648 -0.72 -20.87 15.06
C ALA A 648 -0.59 -22.11 14.14
N ARG A 649 -0.27 -21.91 12.85
CA ARG A 649 -0.17 -22.98 11.83
C ARG A 649 1.16 -23.74 11.86
N GLU A 650 1.37 -24.50 12.93
CA GLU A 650 2.55 -25.37 13.10
C GLU A 650 2.63 -26.51 12.08
N ASP A 651 1.48 -26.93 11.55
CA ASP A 651 1.34 -27.93 10.48
C ASP A 651 1.75 -27.39 9.09
N GLU A 652 2.16 -26.12 9.03
CA GLU A 652 2.57 -25.39 7.81
C GLU A 652 1.49 -25.41 6.73
N GLN A 653 0.22 -25.59 7.09
CA GLN A 653 -0.89 -25.60 6.14
C GLN A 653 -1.77 -24.37 6.32
N GLY A 654 -2.76 -24.27 5.43
CA GLY A 654 -3.70 -23.17 5.35
C GLY A 654 -3.16 -21.94 4.64
N VAL A 655 -4.07 -21.03 4.34
CA VAL A 655 -3.80 -19.88 3.47
C VAL A 655 -4.24 -18.60 4.14
N LEU A 656 -3.41 -17.57 4.08
CA LEU A 656 -3.74 -16.22 4.49
C LEU A 656 -4.20 -15.42 3.27
N VAL A 657 -5.43 -14.91 3.31
CA VAL A 657 -5.94 -13.88 2.38
C VAL A 657 -5.84 -12.55 3.08
N LEU A 658 -5.11 -11.59 2.50
CA LEU A 658 -4.70 -10.37 3.19
C LEU A 658 -4.99 -9.13 2.34
N SER A 659 -5.62 -8.13 2.93
CA SER A 659 -5.87 -6.84 2.27
C SER A 659 -4.56 -6.09 2.06
N GLN A 660 -4.39 -5.55 0.85
CA GLN A 660 -3.28 -4.67 0.49
C GLN A 660 -3.23 -3.37 1.32
N PHE A 661 -4.32 -3.01 2.01
CA PHE A 661 -4.43 -1.81 2.84
C PHE A 661 -4.09 -2.07 4.32
N THR A 662 -3.47 -3.21 4.61
CA THR A 662 -2.89 -3.51 5.94
C THR A 662 -1.40 -3.25 5.92
N GLY A 663 -0.83 -2.77 7.04
CA GLY A 663 0.63 -2.70 7.19
C GLY A 663 1.31 -4.07 7.02
N ALA A 664 0.65 -5.16 7.45
CA ALA A 664 1.18 -6.52 7.33
C ALA A 664 1.38 -6.96 5.87
N ALA A 665 0.61 -6.44 4.91
CA ALA A 665 0.80 -6.73 3.49
C ALA A 665 2.14 -6.22 2.93
N ARG A 666 2.83 -5.32 3.66
CA ARG A 666 4.18 -4.86 3.31
C ARG A 666 5.28 -5.86 3.66
N GLU A 667 4.97 -6.82 4.54
CA GLU A 667 5.91 -7.85 4.98
C GLU A 667 5.51 -9.25 4.47
N LEU A 668 4.21 -9.53 4.40
CA LEU A 668 3.65 -10.87 4.17
C LEU A 668 3.29 -11.11 2.69
N HIS A 669 4.27 -11.07 1.79
CA HIS A 669 4.06 -11.13 0.34
C HIS A 669 3.55 -12.49 -0.17
N GLU A 670 3.78 -13.57 0.56
CA GLU A 670 3.33 -14.91 0.22
C GLU A 670 1.85 -15.16 0.57
N ALA A 671 1.20 -14.22 1.24
CA ALA A 671 -0.25 -14.22 1.38
C ALA A 671 -0.95 -13.98 0.03
N LEU A 672 -2.22 -14.37 -0.08
CA LEU A 672 -3.05 -13.95 -1.21
C LEU A 672 -3.49 -12.50 -1.00
N ILE A 673 -2.73 -11.58 -1.57
CA ILE A 673 -3.01 -10.14 -1.47
C ILE A 673 -4.23 -9.76 -2.30
N VAL A 674 -5.21 -9.13 -1.67
CA VAL A 674 -6.47 -8.71 -2.31
C VAL A 674 -6.76 -7.23 -2.09
N ASN A 675 -7.49 -6.64 -3.02
CA ASN A 675 -8.18 -5.38 -2.77
C ASN A 675 -9.56 -5.68 -2.17
N PRO A 676 -9.84 -5.36 -0.89
CA PRO A 676 -11.12 -5.68 -0.26
C PRO A 676 -12.33 -4.99 -0.92
N TYR A 677 -12.13 -3.91 -1.67
CA TYR A 677 -13.20 -3.28 -2.45
C TYR A 677 -13.57 -4.05 -3.72
N HIS A 678 -12.73 -5.00 -4.14
CA HIS A 678 -12.98 -5.83 -5.31
C HIS A 678 -13.52 -7.20 -4.89
N ILE A 679 -14.84 -7.26 -4.67
CA ILE A 679 -15.52 -8.44 -4.13
C ILE A 679 -15.26 -9.71 -4.95
N GLU A 680 -15.21 -9.61 -6.28
CA GLU A 680 -14.89 -10.75 -7.16
C GLU A 680 -13.48 -11.30 -6.90
N GLN A 681 -12.48 -10.43 -6.78
CA GLN A 681 -11.12 -10.86 -6.43
C GLN A 681 -11.07 -11.50 -5.05
N GLY A 682 -11.82 -10.97 -4.07
CA GLY A 682 -11.94 -11.58 -2.75
C GLY A 682 -12.55 -12.99 -2.81
N ALA A 683 -13.59 -13.17 -3.61
CA ALA A 683 -14.25 -14.46 -3.84
C ALA A 683 -13.32 -15.47 -4.54
N ASP A 684 -12.63 -15.04 -5.60
CA ASP A 684 -11.66 -15.85 -6.34
C ASP A 684 -10.47 -16.26 -5.44
N ALA A 685 -9.98 -15.33 -4.61
CA ALA A 685 -8.91 -15.61 -3.65
C ALA A 685 -9.34 -16.61 -2.57
N LEU A 686 -10.58 -16.50 -2.06
CA LEU A 686 -11.14 -17.44 -1.10
C LEU A 686 -11.27 -18.85 -1.71
N HIS A 687 -11.85 -18.96 -2.92
CA HIS A 687 -11.97 -20.25 -3.60
C HIS A 687 -10.59 -20.88 -3.88
N ARG A 688 -9.64 -20.07 -4.39
CA ARG A 688 -8.25 -20.51 -4.59
C ARG A 688 -7.61 -20.98 -3.29
N ALA A 689 -7.82 -20.26 -2.20
CA ALA A 689 -7.27 -20.62 -0.89
C ALA A 689 -7.81 -21.97 -0.39
N LEU A 690 -9.10 -22.24 -0.59
CA LEU A 690 -9.75 -23.50 -0.20
C LEU A 690 -9.32 -24.69 -1.07
N THR A 691 -8.98 -24.44 -2.35
CA THR A 691 -8.60 -25.48 -3.33
C THR A 691 -7.09 -25.58 -3.54
N MET A 692 -6.29 -24.82 -2.78
CA MET A 692 -4.84 -24.75 -2.93
C MET A 692 -4.18 -26.12 -2.62
N PRO A 693 -3.29 -26.63 -3.48
CA PRO A 693 -2.53 -27.84 -3.18
C PRO A 693 -1.71 -27.71 -1.89
N ARG A 694 -1.61 -28.80 -1.12
CA ARG A 694 -0.91 -28.79 0.18
C ARG A 694 0.55 -28.34 0.08
N ASP A 695 1.23 -28.66 -1.02
CA ASP A 695 2.64 -28.26 -1.21
C ASP A 695 2.77 -26.74 -1.38
N GLU A 696 1.87 -26.09 -2.15
CA GLU A 696 1.84 -24.62 -2.26
C GLU A 696 1.50 -23.97 -0.91
N GLN A 697 0.57 -24.55 -0.14
CA GLN A 697 0.24 -24.04 1.21
C GLN A 697 1.48 -24.06 2.12
N ARG A 698 2.24 -25.17 2.10
CA ARG A 698 3.46 -25.34 2.89
C ARG A 698 4.56 -24.37 2.51
N GLU A 699 4.80 -24.17 1.23
CA GLU A 699 5.80 -23.21 0.76
C GLU A 699 5.47 -21.79 1.25
N ARG A 700 4.22 -21.36 1.07
CA ARG A 700 3.76 -20.03 1.54
C ARG A 700 3.87 -19.91 3.05
N MET A 701 3.32 -20.87 3.80
CA MET A 701 3.25 -20.80 5.25
C MET A 701 4.64 -20.88 5.89
N ARG A 702 5.58 -21.66 5.34
CA ARG A 702 6.99 -21.67 5.80
C ARG A 702 7.65 -20.31 5.67
N SER A 703 7.50 -19.64 4.52
CA SER A 703 8.08 -18.30 4.31
C SER A 703 7.50 -17.31 5.32
N LEU A 704 6.16 -17.26 5.42
CA LEU A 704 5.45 -16.39 6.35
C LEU A 704 5.86 -16.63 7.81
N ARG A 705 5.96 -17.89 8.24
CA ARG A 705 6.37 -18.27 9.60
C ARG A 705 7.81 -17.88 9.91
N ALA A 706 8.73 -18.08 8.97
CA ALA A 706 10.13 -17.69 9.14
C ALA A 706 10.24 -16.17 9.38
N LEU A 707 9.53 -15.38 8.58
CA LEU A 707 9.50 -13.92 8.72
C LEU A 707 8.90 -13.51 10.07
N VAL A 708 7.70 -13.99 10.44
CA VAL A 708 7.05 -13.59 11.70
C VAL A 708 7.87 -14.02 12.93
N ARG A 709 8.58 -15.15 12.86
CA ARG A 709 9.49 -15.62 13.93
C ARG A 709 10.69 -14.69 14.11
N GLU A 710 11.31 -14.29 13.01
CA GLU A 710 12.50 -13.43 13.03
C GLU A 710 12.17 -11.96 13.36
N PHE A 711 11.07 -11.46 12.79
CA PHE A 711 10.56 -10.11 12.98
C PHE A 711 9.43 -10.11 14.01
N ASN A 712 9.76 -10.52 15.24
CA ASN A 712 8.83 -10.60 16.36
C ASN A 712 8.80 -9.30 17.19
N VAL A 713 7.91 -9.26 18.19
CA VAL A 713 7.71 -8.06 19.04
C VAL A 713 8.96 -7.63 19.81
N TYR A 714 9.83 -8.58 20.19
CA TYR A 714 11.07 -8.27 20.90
C TYR A 714 12.07 -7.55 19.98
N ARG A 715 12.12 -7.93 18.70
CA ARG A 715 12.90 -7.19 17.68
C ARG A 715 12.34 -5.78 17.48
N TRP A 716 11.02 -5.64 17.41
CA TRP A 716 10.36 -4.33 17.28
C TRP A 716 10.75 -3.38 18.41
N ALA A 717 10.64 -3.82 19.67
CA ALA A 717 11.05 -3.02 20.82
C ALA A 717 12.56 -2.79 20.86
N GLY A 718 13.35 -3.84 20.61
CA GLY A 718 14.81 -3.78 20.64
C GLY A 718 15.40 -2.78 19.64
N ARG A 719 14.83 -2.68 18.43
CA ARG A 719 15.24 -1.66 17.44
C ARG A 719 15.04 -0.24 17.96
N MET A 720 13.85 0.07 18.49
CA MET A 720 13.57 1.41 19.03
C MET A 720 14.49 1.76 20.20
N LEU A 721 14.74 0.81 21.10
CA LEU A 721 15.62 1.01 22.25
C LEU A 721 17.09 1.19 21.84
N LEU A 722 17.56 0.46 20.82
CA LEU A 722 18.90 0.65 20.24
C LEU A 722 19.06 2.05 19.65
N ASP A 723 18.09 2.52 18.87
CA ASP A 723 18.14 3.85 18.28
C ASP A 723 18.05 4.94 19.36
N ALA A 724 17.27 4.70 20.41
CA ALA A 724 17.19 5.59 21.56
C ALA A 724 18.54 5.68 22.31
N ALA A 725 19.19 4.55 22.56
CA ALA A 725 20.51 4.51 23.19
C ALA A 725 21.56 5.27 22.37
N ARG A 726 21.55 5.10 21.03
CA ARG A 726 22.45 5.83 20.12
C ARG A 726 22.22 7.35 20.19
N LEU A 727 20.97 7.80 20.21
CA LEU A 727 20.63 9.22 20.33
C LEU A 727 21.10 9.79 21.68
N ARG A 728 20.85 9.08 22.78
CA ARG A 728 21.30 9.46 24.12
C ARG A 728 22.82 9.54 24.21
N GLN A 729 23.55 8.61 23.60
CA GLN A 729 25.00 8.65 23.53
C GLN A 729 25.51 9.87 22.74
N ARG A 730 24.91 10.17 21.58
CA ARG A 730 25.24 11.36 20.78
C ARG A 730 25.01 12.65 21.54
N GLU A 731 23.87 12.77 22.23
CA GLU A 731 23.56 13.95 23.04
C GLU A 731 24.58 14.14 24.17
N ARG A 732 24.90 13.07 24.92
CA ARG A 732 25.93 13.09 25.97
C ARG A 732 27.30 13.53 25.44
N ILE A 733 27.70 13.03 24.26
CA ILE A 733 28.96 13.42 23.61
C ILE A 733 28.92 14.89 23.20
N ALA A 734 27.84 15.35 22.56
CA ALA A 734 27.67 16.74 22.17
C ALA A 734 27.72 17.69 23.37
N THR A 735 27.03 17.36 24.48
CA THR A 735 27.09 18.14 25.72
C THR A 735 28.50 18.18 26.30
N ARG A 736 29.23 17.05 26.30
CA ARG A 736 30.63 17.01 26.74
C ARG A 736 31.52 17.89 25.85
N ILE A 737 31.40 17.79 24.52
CA ILE A 737 32.18 18.61 23.59
C ILE A 737 31.91 20.10 23.84
N HIS A 738 30.64 20.49 23.98
CA HIS A 738 30.27 21.86 24.30
C HIS A 738 30.85 22.34 25.63
N ALA A 739 30.82 21.50 26.67
CA ALA A 739 31.43 21.82 27.97
C ALA A 739 32.95 22.04 27.86
N HIS A 740 33.68 21.21 27.10
CA HIS A 740 35.13 21.37 26.89
C HIS A 740 35.46 22.62 26.05
N SER A 741 34.64 22.93 25.04
CA SER A 741 34.84 24.10 24.18
C SER A 741 34.58 25.45 24.88
N ARG A 742 33.91 25.44 26.05
CA ARG A 742 33.61 26.62 26.87
C ARG A 742 34.64 26.91 27.96
N ALA A 743 35.66 26.07 28.14
CA ALA A 743 36.76 26.40 29.06
C ALA A 743 37.47 27.67 28.55
N PRO A 744 37.62 28.73 29.38
CA PRO A 744 38.22 29.97 28.91
C PRO A 744 39.67 29.68 28.52
N LEU A 745 40.03 30.05 27.28
CA LEU A 745 41.42 30.21 26.89
C LEU A 745 42.06 31.10 27.96
N ARG A 746 42.89 30.51 28.84
CA ARG A 746 43.72 31.24 29.79
C ARG A 746 44.46 32.29 28.96
N ARG A 747 44.10 33.57 29.13
CA ARG A 747 44.95 34.67 28.66
C ARG A 747 46.30 34.47 29.33
N VAL A 748 47.30 34.11 28.55
CA VAL A 748 48.69 34.21 28.97
C VAL A 748 48.94 35.71 29.15
N SER A 749 49.26 36.09 30.39
CA SER A 749 49.53 37.45 30.86
C SER A 749 50.72 38.09 30.16
#